data_AF-A0A7L1JUY1-F1
#
_entry.id   AF-A0A7L1JUY1-F1
#
_cell.length_a   1.000
_cell.length_b   1.000
_cell.length_c   1.000
_cell.angle_alpha   90.00
_cell.angle_beta   90.00
_cell.angle_gamma   90.00
#
_symmetry.space_group_name_H-M   'P 1'
#
loop_
_entity.id
_entity.type
_entity.pdbx_description
1 polymer ?
#
loop_
_entity_poly.entity_id
_entity_poly.type
_entity_poly.pdbx_seq_one_letter_code
_entity_poly.pdbx_strand_id
1 'polypeptide(L)'
;ESLHSSIGLLGISAGSLLLAVHFYSLPRASPLIPSTALGVLLLILSSLLAYAGIRRSLRDASLFLSLCLTISVFWCGYGVVFILRGQGVLNDTGDFCNALVPGLVTFTLALLIIAVVGFLCREVILAMIASAVSLASAHEVATHYSTAFGSSAVACNYMIVCLVGGYFGLGRILYFLTKEKIALPGTDLATKRRTHEPLQSTSGSVNHFAVTGLILNMLSASVFGCKLLGVTGKLFIGQVPWLWAAGIYQIGICILSYRAMDVLMATFFGFTSILKFAEGYCLLYLIWQPEEPSFPVPFLVVFSILFVVLALFLTLKSPVDGLYLLFYVAYCIALACRPKGFFEGGPQGMDVAIFVASALLTLIHLYNVKASAKIPTGKGAMKALLARSSFLMLREGADLHAPYLGYSKYADAEVLAYACSVLASFAITLTGNPQAPLATVVIPWVVVAGGILKLLGGSVAFARGKTLESSAFILYAVMWIIWGLARYGGLYGTTRSFHAAVGIIAFMLFNGFIVFCTLFLNVAWFFYSLTFLLVAISFLLDAIHALPAGYDIAATLIFGLVSFYCFLSALFNSVFEGSCLPMGRPIVQLSGVGGGMTKCLHLPARKASSVKRIADILKNGGTCGIPTDTVYVLVAACNRPDAVEKAHQSKRQAQDRPMSLWISSLKQLEPAKHLFSPVLWDFMEAAWPSPISLVVPRGEWVDFLGMKDSAKYVGTPQSVAIRIPDCSVTTHLIDLVGPIVVTSANPTGEADTTHHNQVYAKLGNKVDAVLCDGPSPENIASTVVDCTKIDSGNIGFFRVGLIPKSQVLQILEQVQKK
;
A
#
# COMPACT_ATOMS: atom_id res chain seq x y z
N GLU A 1 11.97 -11.03 17.53
CA GLU A 1 11.38 -11.28 16.20
C GLU A 1 9.85 -11.50 16.32
N SER A 2 9.07 -11.40 15.23
CA SER A 2 7.58 -11.42 15.32
C SER A 2 6.97 -12.83 15.19
N LEU A 3 5.92 -13.10 15.99
CA LEU A 3 5.11 -14.32 15.99
C LEU A 3 4.57 -14.70 14.59
N HIS A 4 4.37 -13.71 13.71
CA HIS A 4 3.87 -13.87 12.34
C HIS A 4 4.79 -14.74 11.46
N SER A 5 6.11 -14.72 11.70
CA SER A 5 7.04 -15.62 11.00
C SER A 5 6.74 -17.07 11.29
N SER A 6 6.45 -17.39 12.56
CA SER A 6 6.18 -18.75 12.99
C SER A 6 4.83 -19.22 12.43
N ILE A 7 3.83 -18.34 12.44
CA ILE A 7 2.52 -18.61 11.81
C ILE A 7 2.68 -18.93 10.32
N GLY A 8 3.49 -18.17 9.58
CA GLY A 8 3.74 -18.44 8.16
C GLY A 8 4.43 -19.79 7.91
N LEU A 9 5.48 -20.12 8.66
CA LEU A 9 6.18 -21.41 8.53
C LEU A 9 5.30 -22.60 8.92
N LEU A 10 4.52 -22.47 10.00
CA LEU A 10 3.57 -23.51 10.42
C LEU A 10 2.41 -23.65 9.43
N GLY A 11 1.93 -22.55 8.85
CA GLY A 11 0.94 -22.58 7.78
C GLY A 11 1.45 -23.33 6.55
N ILE A 12 2.69 -23.05 6.12
CA ILE A 12 3.36 -23.78 5.03
C ILE A 12 3.46 -25.27 5.37
N SER A 13 3.87 -25.59 6.61
CA SER A 13 3.98 -26.96 7.09
C SER A 13 2.65 -27.69 7.07
N ALA A 14 1.58 -27.07 7.55
CA ALA A 14 0.25 -27.66 7.65
C ALA A 14 -0.35 -27.97 6.27
N GLY A 15 -0.27 -27.04 5.31
CA GLY A 15 -0.77 -27.30 3.96
C GLY A 15 0.07 -28.31 3.20
N SER A 16 1.38 -28.34 3.44
CA SER A 16 2.25 -29.38 2.88
C SER A 16 1.93 -30.75 3.47
N LEU A 17 1.59 -30.86 4.76
CA LEU A 17 1.13 -32.11 5.35
C LEU A 17 -0.16 -32.62 4.68
N LEU A 18 -1.13 -31.74 4.44
CA LEU A 18 -2.37 -32.09 3.75
C LEU A 18 -2.11 -32.64 2.34
N LEU A 19 -1.24 -31.97 1.58
CA LEU A 19 -0.86 -32.39 0.23
C LEU A 19 -0.06 -33.70 0.27
N ALA A 20 0.86 -33.87 1.23
CA ALA A 20 1.61 -35.12 1.40
C ALA A 20 0.68 -36.31 1.67
N VAL A 21 -0.29 -36.14 2.59
CA VAL A 21 -1.30 -37.17 2.89
C VAL A 21 -2.16 -37.45 1.66
N HIS A 22 -2.59 -36.41 0.93
CA HIS A 22 -3.37 -36.57 -0.30
C HIS A 22 -2.63 -37.44 -1.32
N PHE A 23 -1.40 -37.06 -1.70
CA PHE A 23 -0.62 -37.77 -2.72
C PHE A 23 -0.17 -39.17 -2.28
N TYR A 24 0.07 -39.37 -0.98
CA TYR A 24 0.33 -40.70 -0.41
C TYR A 24 -0.90 -41.61 -0.48
N SER A 25 -2.09 -41.04 -0.29
CA SER A 25 -3.36 -41.76 -0.31
C SER A 25 -3.96 -41.97 -1.70
N LEU A 26 -3.39 -41.32 -2.74
CA LEU A 26 -3.92 -41.32 -4.10
C LEU A 26 -4.14 -42.73 -4.69
N PRO A 27 -3.31 -43.76 -4.41
CA PRO A 27 -3.53 -45.13 -4.90
C PRO A 27 -4.70 -45.87 -4.22
N ARG A 28 -5.32 -45.32 -3.17
CA ARG A 28 -6.42 -45.99 -2.45
C ARG A 28 -7.74 -45.88 -3.21
N ALA A 29 -8.61 -46.89 -3.04
CA ALA A 29 -9.95 -46.91 -3.62
C ALA A 29 -10.85 -45.76 -3.13
N SER A 30 -10.67 -45.32 -1.88
CA SER A 30 -11.30 -44.11 -1.34
C SER A 30 -10.23 -43.12 -0.89
N PRO A 31 -10.28 -41.85 -1.35
CA PRO A 31 -9.32 -40.85 -0.92
C PRO A 31 -9.52 -40.55 0.57
N LEU A 32 -8.42 -40.44 1.31
CA LEU A 32 -8.43 -40.11 2.74
C LEU A 32 -9.01 -38.70 3.00
N ILE A 33 -8.80 -37.79 2.06
CA ILE A 33 -9.32 -36.42 2.09
C ILE A 33 -10.10 -36.20 0.79
N PRO A 34 -11.42 -35.98 0.84
CA PRO A 34 -12.21 -35.65 -0.35
C PRO A 34 -11.69 -34.39 -1.04
N SER A 35 -11.75 -34.34 -2.37
CA SER A 35 -11.23 -33.20 -3.17
C SER A 35 -11.81 -31.85 -2.73
N THR A 36 -13.11 -31.79 -2.46
CA THR A 36 -13.76 -30.58 -1.95
C THR A 36 -13.20 -30.14 -0.60
N ALA A 37 -13.00 -31.09 0.33
CA ALA A 37 -12.45 -30.80 1.66
C ALA A 37 -11.00 -30.33 1.59
N LEU A 38 -10.18 -30.98 0.75
CA LEU A 38 -8.79 -30.57 0.50
C LEU A 38 -8.76 -29.13 -0.04
N GLY A 39 -9.58 -28.82 -1.04
CA GLY A 39 -9.63 -27.49 -1.64
C GLY A 39 -10.04 -26.40 -0.65
N VAL A 40 -11.05 -26.65 0.19
CA VAL A 40 -11.48 -25.69 1.24
C VAL A 40 -10.38 -25.46 2.28
N LEU A 41 -9.70 -26.52 2.75
CA LEU A 41 -8.61 -26.40 3.71
C LEU A 41 -7.43 -25.60 3.14
N LEU A 42 -7.08 -25.83 1.87
CA LEU A 42 -6.04 -25.06 1.18
C LEU A 42 -6.40 -23.58 1.03
N LEU A 43 -7.67 -23.24 0.79
CA LEU A 43 -8.12 -21.84 0.75
C LEU A 43 -7.99 -21.13 2.10
N ILE A 44 -8.33 -21.81 3.19
CA ILE A 44 -8.16 -21.28 4.55
C ILE A 44 -6.68 -21.02 4.83
N LEU A 45 -5.82 -22.00 4.55
CA LEU A 45 -4.38 -21.88 4.76
C LEU A 45 -3.74 -20.83 3.85
N SER A 46 -4.20 -20.73 2.59
CA SER A 46 -3.80 -19.67 1.66
C SER A 46 -4.04 -18.28 2.27
N SER A 47 -5.24 -18.04 2.81
CA SER A 47 -5.61 -16.77 3.44
C SER A 47 -4.74 -16.45 4.66
N LEU A 48 -4.45 -17.45 5.50
CA LEU A 48 -3.54 -17.32 6.65
C LEU A 48 -2.11 -16.98 6.23
N LEU A 49 -1.62 -17.59 5.15
CA LEU A 49 -0.29 -17.30 4.59
C LEU A 49 -0.19 -15.89 4.02
N ALA A 50 -1.22 -15.44 3.28
CA ALA A 50 -1.29 -14.07 2.78
C ALA A 50 -1.21 -13.07 3.93
N TYR A 51 -2.00 -13.30 4.98
CA TYR A 51 -1.98 -12.47 6.19
C TYR A 51 -0.60 -12.44 6.87
N ALA A 52 0.03 -13.61 7.05
CA ALA A 52 1.35 -13.72 7.66
C ALA A 52 2.44 -12.99 6.85
N GLY A 53 2.40 -13.10 5.52
CA GLY A 53 3.29 -12.38 4.61
C GLY A 53 3.13 -10.86 4.75
N ILE A 54 1.90 -10.36 4.57
CA ILE A 54 1.60 -8.91 4.59
C ILE A 54 1.98 -8.26 5.93
N ARG A 55 1.68 -8.89 7.07
CA ARG A 55 2.00 -8.34 8.40
C ARG A 55 3.49 -8.25 8.67
N ARG A 56 4.30 -9.19 8.13
CA ARG A 56 5.76 -9.19 8.33
C ARG A 56 6.47 -8.14 7.49
N SER A 57 5.88 -7.69 6.37
CA SER A 57 6.46 -6.69 5.47
C SER A 57 6.85 -5.36 6.13
N LEU A 58 6.36 -5.08 7.35
CA LEU A 58 6.78 -3.91 8.13
C LEU A 58 8.21 -4.00 8.69
N ARG A 59 8.90 -5.14 8.52
CA ARG A 59 10.28 -5.40 9.00
C ARG A 59 11.08 -6.27 8.00
N ASP A 60 11.64 -5.65 6.96
CA ASP A 60 12.79 -6.07 6.11
C ASP A 60 13.04 -7.57 5.77
N ALA A 61 12.00 -8.37 5.51
CA ALA A 61 12.14 -9.77 5.10
C ALA A 61 11.50 -10.06 3.72
N SER A 62 12.12 -9.55 2.64
CA SER A 62 11.61 -9.64 1.26
C SER A 62 11.42 -11.07 0.75
N LEU A 63 12.38 -11.97 0.96
CA LEU A 63 12.35 -13.35 0.48
C LEU A 63 11.23 -14.18 1.14
N PHE A 64 11.08 -14.07 2.46
CA PHE A 64 9.99 -14.72 3.20
C PHE A 64 8.62 -14.21 2.73
N LEU A 65 8.49 -12.90 2.53
CA LEU A 65 7.28 -12.29 2.00
C LEU A 65 6.93 -12.87 0.61
N SER A 66 7.89 -12.90 -0.31
CA SER A 66 7.69 -13.46 -1.65
C SER A 66 7.31 -14.94 -1.59
N LEU A 67 7.97 -15.73 -0.74
CA LEU A 67 7.64 -17.15 -0.56
C LEU A 67 6.22 -17.36 -0.04
N CYS A 68 5.84 -16.67 1.04
CA CYS A 68 4.50 -16.79 1.63
C CYS A 68 3.40 -16.39 0.64
N LEU A 69 3.57 -15.27 -0.07
CA LEU A 69 2.58 -14.83 -1.04
C LEU A 69 2.51 -15.75 -2.26
N THR A 70 3.64 -16.28 -2.72
CA THR A 70 3.68 -17.23 -3.85
C THR A 70 2.94 -18.53 -3.51
N ILE A 71 3.24 -19.15 -2.36
CA ILE A 71 2.55 -20.37 -1.90
C ILE A 71 1.07 -20.08 -1.63
N SER A 72 0.75 -18.90 -1.10
CA SER A 72 -0.62 -18.47 -0.85
C SER A 72 -1.44 -18.44 -2.15
N VAL A 73 -0.93 -17.83 -3.22
CA VAL A 73 -1.62 -17.79 -4.52
C VAL A 73 -1.71 -19.20 -5.11
N PHE A 74 -0.64 -19.99 -5.00
CA PHE A 74 -0.63 -21.37 -5.48
C PHE A 74 -1.78 -22.18 -4.86
N TRP A 75 -1.87 -22.19 -3.53
CA TRP A 75 -2.93 -22.91 -2.82
C TRP A 75 -4.32 -22.32 -3.04
N CYS A 76 -4.43 -21.02 -3.32
CA CYS A 76 -5.72 -20.40 -3.66
C CYS A 76 -6.26 -20.96 -4.97
N GLY A 77 -5.50 -20.88 -6.06
CA GLY A 77 -5.92 -21.40 -7.36
C GLY A 77 -6.07 -22.92 -7.34
N TYR A 78 -5.09 -23.63 -6.76
CA TYR A 78 -5.11 -25.09 -6.64
C TYR A 78 -6.33 -25.57 -5.84
N GLY A 79 -6.63 -24.93 -4.70
CA GLY A 79 -7.76 -25.28 -3.87
C GLY A 79 -9.11 -25.12 -4.58
N VAL A 80 -9.30 -24.05 -5.35
CA VAL A 80 -10.52 -23.86 -6.15
C VAL A 80 -10.64 -24.92 -7.25
N VAL A 81 -9.55 -25.28 -7.94
CA VAL A 81 -9.58 -26.36 -8.95
C VAL A 81 -9.99 -27.69 -8.33
N PHE A 82 -9.51 -28.00 -7.11
CA PHE A 82 -9.94 -29.19 -6.35
C PHE A 82 -11.41 -29.16 -5.92
N ILE A 83 -11.93 -27.98 -5.58
CA ILE A 83 -13.37 -27.80 -5.33
C ILE A 83 -14.16 -28.08 -6.61
N LEU A 84 -13.76 -27.53 -7.75
CA LEU A 84 -14.43 -27.76 -9.03
C LEU A 84 -14.43 -29.26 -9.42
N ARG A 85 -13.31 -29.96 -9.18
CA ARG A 85 -13.25 -31.43 -9.34
C ARG A 85 -14.20 -32.14 -8.40
N GLY A 86 -14.21 -31.76 -7.12
CA GLY A 86 -15.07 -32.37 -6.10
C GLY A 86 -16.57 -32.14 -6.32
N GLN A 87 -16.95 -31.07 -7.03
CA GLN A 87 -18.32 -30.76 -7.44
C GLN A 87 -18.72 -31.35 -8.79
N GLY A 88 -17.84 -32.11 -9.46
CA GLY A 88 -18.14 -32.71 -10.76
C GLY A 88 -18.19 -31.70 -11.93
N VAL A 89 -17.54 -30.54 -11.78
CA VAL A 89 -17.37 -29.58 -12.90
C VAL A 89 -16.21 -30.02 -13.80
N LEU A 90 -15.22 -30.74 -13.25
CA LEU A 90 -14.07 -31.29 -13.96
C LEU A 90 -14.15 -32.83 -13.97
N ASN A 91 -15.01 -33.39 -14.81
CA ASN A 91 -15.29 -34.84 -14.82
C ASN A 91 -14.24 -35.66 -15.59
N ASP A 92 -13.68 -35.10 -16.66
CA ASP A 92 -12.67 -35.79 -17.46
C ASP A 92 -11.27 -35.64 -16.85
N THR A 93 -10.49 -36.72 -16.84
CA THR A 93 -9.09 -36.71 -16.37
C THR A 93 -8.23 -35.74 -17.19
N GLY A 94 -8.49 -35.63 -18.50
CA GLY A 94 -7.87 -34.65 -19.37
C GLY A 94 -8.23 -33.21 -19.02
N ASP A 95 -9.46 -32.95 -18.57
CA ASP A 95 -9.92 -31.63 -18.17
C ASP A 95 -9.26 -31.21 -16.86
N PHE A 96 -9.18 -32.12 -15.89
CA PHE A 96 -8.47 -31.84 -14.66
C PHE A 96 -6.98 -31.53 -14.88
N CYS A 97 -6.32 -32.28 -15.78
CA CYS A 97 -4.94 -31.99 -16.19
C CYS A 97 -4.82 -30.59 -16.84
N ASN A 98 -5.66 -30.30 -17.83
CA ASN A 98 -5.66 -29.01 -18.54
C ASN A 98 -5.97 -27.82 -17.61
N ALA A 99 -6.72 -28.03 -16.53
CA ALA A 99 -6.99 -27.04 -15.50
C ALA A 99 -5.76 -26.78 -14.62
N LEU A 100 -5.03 -27.81 -14.19
CA LEU A 100 -3.94 -27.69 -13.21
C LEU A 100 -2.60 -27.26 -13.81
N VAL A 101 -2.23 -27.81 -14.97
CA VAL A 101 -0.87 -27.73 -15.50
C VAL A 101 -0.33 -26.30 -15.63
N PRO A 102 -1.08 -25.30 -16.14
CA PRO A 102 -0.56 -23.92 -16.24
C PRO A 102 -0.09 -23.34 -14.91
N GLY A 103 -0.89 -23.54 -13.85
CA GLY A 103 -0.53 -23.14 -12.50
C GLY A 103 0.73 -23.87 -12.00
N LEU A 104 0.76 -25.19 -12.13
CA LEU A 104 1.91 -26.00 -11.70
C LEU A 104 3.22 -25.61 -12.40
N VAL A 105 3.19 -25.36 -13.71
CA VAL A 105 4.37 -24.90 -14.49
C VAL A 105 4.87 -23.56 -13.96
N THR A 106 3.95 -22.61 -13.74
CA THR A 106 4.28 -21.30 -13.17
C THR A 106 4.94 -21.43 -11.81
N PHE A 107 4.32 -22.16 -10.88
CA PHE A 107 4.82 -22.24 -9.51
C PHE A 107 6.09 -23.08 -9.40
N THR A 108 6.27 -24.08 -10.26
CA THR A 108 7.55 -24.78 -10.41
C THR A 108 8.69 -23.80 -10.67
N LEU A 109 8.55 -22.93 -11.68
CA LEU A 109 9.57 -21.95 -12.05
C LEU A 109 9.71 -20.82 -11.01
N ALA A 110 8.60 -20.26 -10.52
CA ALA A 110 8.62 -19.17 -9.54
C ALA A 110 9.35 -19.58 -8.26
N LEU A 111 9.03 -20.77 -7.74
CA LEU A 111 9.62 -21.30 -6.52
C LEU A 111 11.07 -21.75 -6.75
N LEU A 112 11.42 -22.21 -7.95
CA LEU A 112 12.81 -22.47 -8.32
C LEU A 112 13.64 -21.17 -8.28
N ILE A 113 13.12 -20.07 -8.83
CA ILE A 113 13.78 -18.75 -8.77
C ILE A 113 13.95 -18.31 -7.32
N ILE A 114 12.91 -18.42 -6.49
CA ILE A 114 12.97 -18.10 -5.06
C ILE A 114 14.01 -18.98 -4.35
N ALA A 115 14.10 -20.27 -4.69
CA ALA A 115 15.07 -21.20 -4.12
C ALA A 115 16.50 -20.80 -4.49
N VAL A 116 16.79 -20.56 -5.78
CA VAL A 116 18.11 -20.14 -6.28
C VAL A 116 18.54 -18.85 -5.60
N VAL A 117 17.67 -17.83 -5.57
CA VAL A 117 18.00 -16.57 -4.89
C VAL A 117 18.16 -16.76 -3.38
N GLY A 118 17.35 -17.63 -2.77
CA GLY A 118 17.48 -18.00 -1.36
C GLY A 118 18.86 -18.59 -1.05
N PHE A 119 19.36 -19.50 -1.88
CA PHE A 119 20.72 -20.05 -1.73
C PHE A 119 21.79 -18.98 -1.92
N LEU A 120 21.68 -18.14 -2.96
CA LEU A 120 22.61 -17.05 -3.22
C LEU A 120 22.64 -16.01 -2.08
N CYS A 121 21.50 -15.75 -1.45
CA CYS A 121 21.36 -14.83 -0.32
C CYS A 121 21.62 -15.49 1.05
N ARG A 122 22.08 -16.76 1.08
CA ARG A 122 22.33 -17.54 2.30
C ARG A 122 21.10 -17.73 3.21
N GLU A 123 19.89 -17.69 2.65
CA GLU A 123 18.63 -18.02 3.34
C GLU A 123 18.23 -19.48 3.13
N VAL A 124 19.08 -20.40 3.61
CA VAL A 124 19.02 -21.84 3.30
C VAL A 124 17.66 -22.45 3.62
N ILE A 125 17.03 -22.10 4.74
CA ILE A 125 15.74 -22.69 5.16
C ILE A 125 14.63 -22.35 4.16
N LEU A 126 14.55 -21.07 3.74
CA LEU A 126 13.54 -20.64 2.77
C LEU A 126 13.82 -21.23 1.39
N ALA A 127 15.11 -21.35 1.03
CA ALA A 127 15.54 -21.99 -0.20
C ALA A 127 15.15 -23.47 -0.26
N MET A 128 15.35 -24.21 0.83
CA MET A 128 14.97 -25.63 0.96
C MET A 128 13.45 -25.84 0.86
N ILE A 129 12.67 -24.97 1.51
CA ILE A 129 11.21 -25.00 1.38
C ILE A 129 10.79 -24.74 -0.07
N ALA A 130 11.33 -23.68 -0.68
CA ALA A 130 10.99 -23.31 -2.05
C ALA A 130 11.40 -24.40 -3.06
N SER A 131 12.58 -25.02 -2.90
CA SER A 131 13.04 -26.10 -3.77
C SER A 131 12.17 -27.33 -3.66
N ALA A 132 11.78 -27.72 -2.44
CA ALA A 132 10.94 -28.90 -2.24
C ALA A 132 9.52 -28.68 -2.81
N VAL A 133 8.91 -27.51 -2.62
CA VAL A 133 7.61 -27.22 -3.26
C VAL A 133 7.74 -27.14 -4.79
N SER A 134 8.81 -26.52 -5.32
CA SER A 134 9.10 -26.50 -6.77
C SER A 134 9.22 -27.90 -7.36
N LEU A 135 9.97 -28.80 -6.71
CA LEU A 135 10.12 -30.20 -7.11
C LEU A 135 8.80 -30.98 -6.98
N ALA A 136 7.99 -30.70 -5.96
CA ALA A 136 6.67 -31.31 -5.83
C ALA A 136 5.78 -30.93 -7.02
N SER A 137 5.73 -29.66 -7.40
CA SER A 137 4.98 -29.17 -8.56
C SER A 137 5.51 -29.77 -9.86
N ALA A 138 6.83 -29.87 -10.05
CA ALA A 138 7.44 -30.48 -11.23
C ALA A 138 7.08 -31.96 -11.36
N HIS A 139 7.17 -32.72 -10.27
CA HIS A 139 6.79 -34.13 -10.24
C HIS A 139 5.29 -34.32 -10.51
N GLU A 140 4.43 -33.45 -9.97
CA GLU A 140 2.99 -33.49 -10.22
C GLU A 140 2.67 -33.23 -11.71
N VAL A 141 3.37 -32.30 -12.37
CA VAL A 141 3.24 -32.16 -13.82
C VAL A 141 3.64 -33.46 -14.53
N ALA A 142 4.78 -34.05 -14.15
CA ALA A 142 5.25 -35.29 -14.76
C ALA A 142 4.28 -36.47 -14.58
N THR A 143 3.65 -36.61 -13.40
CA THR A 143 2.69 -37.69 -13.12
C THR A 143 1.44 -37.60 -14.01
N HIS A 144 1.06 -36.40 -14.45
CA HIS A 144 -0.08 -36.19 -15.35
C HIS A 144 0.18 -36.61 -16.80
N TYR A 145 1.45 -36.64 -17.25
CA TYR A 145 1.82 -37.09 -18.60
C TYR A 145 2.35 -38.52 -18.62
N SER A 146 2.92 -39.01 -17.51
CA SER A 146 3.45 -40.36 -17.39
C SER A 146 3.14 -40.95 -16.02
N THR A 147 2.36 -42.03 -16.01
CA THR A 147 2.01 -42.78 -14.80
C THR A 147 3.21 -43.49 -14.16
N ALA A 148 4.35 -43.59 -14.86
CA ALA A 148 5.60 -44.12 -14.32
C ALA A 148 6.19 -43.21 -13.23
N PHE A 149 5.93 -41.90 -13.30
CA PHE A 149 6.21 -40.98 -12.22
C PHE A 149 5.10 -41.12 -11.17
N GLY A 150 5.32 -41.99 -10.17
CA GLY A 150 4.33 -42.23 -9.11
C GLY A 150 4.09 -41.01 -8.20
N SER A 151 2.94 -40.97 -7.52
CA SER A 151 2.56 -39.87 -6.60
C SER A 151 3.41 -39.81 -5.32
N SER A 152 4.20 -40.85 -5.03
CA SER A 152 5.07 -40.94 -3.86
C SER A 152 6.16 -39.87 -3.85
N ALA A 153 6.71 -39.51 -5.01
CA ALA A 153 7.72 -38.44 -5.12
C ALA A 153 7.13 -37.07 -4.75
N VAL A 154 5.90 -36.79 -5.16
CA VAL A 154 5.18 -35.56 -4.80
C VAL A 154 4.93 -35.52 -3.28
N ALA A 155 4.46 -36.63 -2.71
CA ALA A 155 4.23 -36.76 -1.27
C ALA A 155 5.53 -36.57 -0.45
N CYS A 156 6.64 -37.14 -0.90
CA CYS A 156 7.94 -37.01 -0.24
C CYS A 156 8.42 -35.56 -0.18
N ASN A 157 8.31 -34.82 -1.29
CA ASN A 157 8.70 -33.42 -1.34
C ASN A 157 7.87 -32.55 -0.37
N TYR A 158 6.54 -32.74 -0.34
CA TYR A 158 5.70 -32.04 0.63
C TYR A 158 5.98 -32.47 2.09
N MET A 159 6.38 -33.73 2.32
CA MET A 159 6.81 -34.19 3.64
C MET A 159 8.08 -33.48 4.11
N ILE A 160 9.06 -33.25 3.23
CA ILE A 160 10.26 -32.45 3.53
C ILE A 160 9.86 -31.04 3.97
N VAL A 161 8.95 -30.39 3.23
CA VAL A 161 8.45 -29.04 3.58
C VAL A 161 7.76 -29.04 4.94
N CYS A 162 6.96 -30.07 5.23
CA CYS A 162 6.30 -30.23 6.53
C CYS A 162 7.32 -30.37 7.67
N LEU A 163 8.31 -31.25 7.52
CA LEU A 163 9.31 -31.48 8.59
C LEU A 163 10.19 -30.24 8.81
N VAL A 164 10.70 -29.63 7.74
CA VAL A 164 11.52 -28.41 7.82
C VAL A 164 10.70 -27.25 8.36
N GLY A 165 9.56 -26.93 7.75
CA GLY A 165 8.69 -25.83 8.19
C GLY A 165 8.19 -25.99 9.62
N GLY A 166 7.81 -27.22 10.01
CA GLY A 166 7.40 -27.58 11.36
C GLY A 166 8.53 -27.41 12.38
N TYR A 167 9.73 -27.93 12.11
CA TYR A 167 10.88 -27.81 13.00
C TYR A 167 11.26 -26.36 13.28
N PHE A 168 11.42 -25.55 12.23
CA PHE A 168 11.79 -24.13 12.39
C PHE A 168 10.64 -23.27 12.92
N GLY A 169 9.40 -23.59 12.58
CA GLY A 169 8.20 -22.93 13.10
C GLY A 169 8.02 -23.16 14.60
N LEU A 170 8.04 -24.43 15.03
CA LEU A 170 7.96 -24.82 16.45
C LEU A 170 9.16 -24.33 17.24
N GLY A 171 10.38 -24.40 16.68
CA GLY A 171 11.59 -23.89 17.32
C GLY A 171 11.50 -22.41 17.64
N ARG A 172 10.96 -21.60 16.74
CA ARG A 172 10.73 -20.16 16.98
C ARG A 172 9.68 -19.92 18.06
N ILE A 173 8.59 -20.71 18.08
CA ILE A 173 7.57 -20.59 19.14
C ILE A 173 8.14 -20.99 20.49
N LEU A 174 8.87 -22.10 20.57
CA LEU A 174 9.50 -22.58 21.80
C LEU A 174 10.50 -21.55 22.33
N TYR A 175 11.34 -21.00 21.46
CA TYR A 175 12.27 -19.93 21.80
C TYR A 175 11.55 -18.70 22.36
N PHE A 176 10.41 -18.31 21.76
CA PHE A 176 9.60 -17.19 22.22
C PHE A 176 8.93 -17.48 23.59
N LEU A 177 8.25 -18.62 23.73
CA LEU A 177 7.54 -19.02 24.95
C LEU A 177 8.48 -19.21 26.14
N THR A 178 9.70 -19.69 25.89
CA THR A 178 10.71 -19.92 26.93
C THR A 178 11.48 -18.65 27.29
N LYS A 179 11.09 -17.48 26.76
CA LYS A 179 11.80 -16.19 26.92
C LYS A 179 13.29 -16.33 26.56
N GLU A 180 13.57 -16.89 25.38
CA GLU A 180 14.90 -17.03 24.79
C GLU A 180 15.83 -18.04 25.49
N LYS A 181 15.32 -18.85 26.42
CA LYS A 181 16.12 -19.85 27.15
C LYS A 181 16.42 -21.10 26.34
N ILE A 182 15.52 -21.50 25.45
CA ILE A 182 15.64 -22.74 24.67
C ILE A 182 15.69 -22.41 23.19
N ALA A 183 16.86 -22.56 22.57
CA ALA A 183 17.03 -22.46 21.12
C ALA A 183 17.25 -23.87 20.54
N LEU A 184 16.38 -24.28 19.61
CA LEU A 184 16.58 -25.54 18.89
C LEU A 184 17.87 -25.48 18.04
N PRO A 185 18.63 -26.58 17.94
CA PRO A 185 19.83 -26.67 17.10
C PRO A 185 19.58 -26.21 15.65
N GLY A 186 20.54 -25.51 15.05
CA GLY A 186 20.47 -25.09 13.64
C GLY A 186 19.45 -24.00 13.31
N THR A 187 18.73 -23.44 14.31
CA THR A 187 17.76 -22.34 14.08
C THR A 187 18.39 -20.95 14.01
N ASP A 188 19.68 -20.81 14.31
CA ASP A 188 20.46 -19.54 14.37
C ASP A 188 19.82 -18.43 15.22
N LEU A 189 18.86 -18.77 16.09
CA LEU A 189 18.11 -17.81 16.90
C LEU A 189 18.97 -17.12 17.96
N ALA A 190 20.00 -17.79 18.48
CA ALA A 190 20.92 -17.25 19.48
C ALA A 190 22.05 -16.40 18.87
N THR A 191 22.47 -16.69 17.63
CA THR A 191 23.65 -16.09 16.97
C THR A 191 23.37 -14.71 16.38
N LYS A 192 22.15 -14.50 15.86
CA LYS A 192 21.70 -13.23 15.24
C LYS A 192 21.72 -12.00 16.16
N ARG A 193 21.90 -12.18 17.47
CA ARG A 193 21.98 -11.09 18.45
C ARG A 193 23.37 -10.46 18.55
N ARG A 194 24.44 -11.18 18.19
CA ARG A 194 25.84 -10.69 18.33
C ARG A 194 26.26 -9.71 17.23
N THR A 195 25.53 -9.64 16.14
CA THR A 195 25.77 -8.75 14.98
C THR A 195 24.61 -7.78 14.80
N HIS A 196 24.36 -6.94 15.81
CA HIS A 196 23.59 -5.71 15.59
C HIS A 196 24.52 -4.67 14.94
N GLU A 197 24.82 -4.83 13.66
CA GLU A 197 25.25 -3.68 12.86
C GLU A 197 24.07 -2.71 12.74
N PRO A 198 24.29 -1.40 12.85
CA PRO A 198 23.24 -0.42 12.61
C PRO A 198 22.76 -0.59 11.18
N LEU A 199 21.50 -1.00 11.03
CA LEU A 199 20.83 -1.14 9.75
C LEU A 199 20.92 0.23 9.05
N GLN A 200 21.77 0.34 8.02
CA GLN A 200 21.78 1.50 7.15
C GLN A 200 20.40 1.59 6.51
N SER A 201 19.61 2.57 6.95
CA SER A 201 18.40 3.03 6.29
C SER A 201 18.78 3.58 4.93
N THR A 202 18.92 2.67 3.95
CA THR A 202 19.03 3.07 2.55
C THR A 202 17.69 3.70 2.17
N SER A 203 17.70 5.03 2.09
CA SER A 203 16.57 5.93 1.89
C SER A 203 15.97 5.88 0.49
N GLY A 204 15.70 4.68 -0.02
CA GLY A 204 14.85 4.47 -1.19
C GLY A 204 13.81 3.41 -0.87
N SER A 205 12.52 3.76 -0.85
CA SER A 205 11.45 2.80 -0.62
C SER A 205 11.48 1.72 -1.71
N VAL A 206 12.01 0.54 -1.37
CA VAL A 206 11.99 -0.62 -2.27
C VAL A 206 10.62 -1.27 -2.13
N ASN A 207 9.87 -1.33 -3.24
CA ASN A 207 8.58 -2.01 -3.26
C ASN A 207 8.80 -3.54 -3.24
N HIS A 208 8.88 -4.11 -2.04
CA HIS A 208 9.10 -5.55 -1.85
C HIS A 208 7.97 -6.44 -2.39
N PHE A 209 6.81 -5.87 -2.72
CA PHE A 209 5.66 -6.61 -3.26
C PHE A 209 5.72 -6.79 -4.79
N ALA A 210 6.61 -6.07 -5.48
CA ALA A 210 6.70 -6.09 -6.93
C ALA A 210 7.03 -7.48 -7.48
N VAL A 211 7.89 -8.24 -6.80
CA VAL A 211 8.27 -9.62 -7.16
C VAL A 211 7.04 -10.53 -7.24
N THR A 212 6.16 -10.47 -6.24
CA THR A 212 4.91 -11.24 -6.27
C THR A 212 4.05 -10.82 -7.46
N GLY A 213 3.94 -9.52 -7.73
CA GLY A 213 3.21 -9.00 -8.89
C GLY A 213 3.71 -9.55 -10.24
N LEU A 214 5.02 -9.79 -10.38
CA LEU A 214 5.62 -10.41 -11.58
C LEU A 214 5.30 -11.92 -11.67
N ILE A 215 5.32 -12.62 -10.54
CA ILE A 215 4.92 -14.05 -10.50
C ILE A 215 3.44 -14.21 -10.93
N LEU A 216 2.58 -13.29 -10.52
CA LEU A 216 1.15 -13.30 -10.91
C LEU A 216 0.96 -13.01 -12.41
N ASN A 217 1.85 -12.24 -13.02
CA ASN A 217 1.87 -12.03 -14.48
C ASN A 217 2.28 -13.31 -15.20
N MET A 218 3.30 -14.01 -14.68
CA MET A 218 3.71 -15.32 -15.17
C MET A 218 2.56 -16.35 -15.06
N LEU A 219 1.79 -16.30 -13.98
CA LEU A 219 0.64 -17.19 -13.77
C LEU A 219 -0.44 -17.02 -14.84
N SER A 220 -0.87 -15.79 -15.14
CA SER A 220 -1.92 -15.59 -16.15
C SER A 220 -1.40 -15.88 -17.57
N ALA A 221 -0.17 -15.47 -17.87
CA ALA A 221 0.49 -15.79 -19.13
C ALA A 221 0.61 -17.30 -19.39
N SER A 222 0.85 -18.11 -18.35
CA SER A 222 0.96 -19.57 -18.50
C SER A 222 -0.32 -20.23 -19.01
N VAL A 223 -1.50 -19.70 -18.68
CA VAL A 223 -2.79 -20.29 -19.08
C VAL A 223 -2.91 -20.34 -20.61
N PHE A 224 -2.59 -19.21 -21.25
CA PHE A 224 -2.66 -19.05 -22.70
C PHE A 224 -1.38 -19.56 -23.39
N GLY A 225 -0.21 -19.36 -22.78
CA GLY A 225 1.06 -19.86 -23.30
C GLY A 225 1.11 -21.39 -23.36
N CYS A 226 0.61 -22.09 -22.36
CA CYS A 226 0.52 -23.56 -22.37
C CYS A 226 -0.38 -24.07 -23.51
N LYS A 227 -1.47 -23.35 -23.83
CA LYS A 227 -2.32 -23.71 -24.96
C LYS A 227 -1.58 -23.56 -26.29
N LEU A 228 -0.88 -22.44 -26.49
CA LEU A 228 -0.11 -22.19 -27.71
C LEU A 228 1.01 -23.20 -27.91
N LEU A 229 1.73 -23.55 -26.84
CA LEU A 229 2.82 -24.51 -26.87
C LEU A 229 2.36 -25.97 -26.97
N GLY A 230 1.04 -26.21 -27.03
CA GLY A 230 0.47 -27.57 -27.09
C GLY A 230 0.58 -28.36 -25.79
N VAL A 231 0.91 -27.71 -24.67
CA VAL A 231 0.97 -28.34 -23.34
C VAL A 231 -0.45 -28.66 -22.85
N THR A 232 -1.39 -27.73 -23.04
CA THR A 232 -2.82 -27.94 -22.73
C THR A 232 -3.65 -28.06 -24.01
N GLY A 233 -4.62 -28.97 -23.99
CA GLY A 233 -5.44 -29.31 -25.16
C GLY A 233 -6.52 -28.26 -25.48
N LYS A 234 -7.07 -27.58 -24.47
CA LYS A 234 -8.16 -26.60 -24.64
C LYS A 234 -8.13 -25.50 -23.58
N LEU A 235 -8.69 -24.34 -23.94
CA LEU A 235 -9.01 -23.24 -23.02
C LEU A 235 -10.49 -23.38 -22.61
N PHE A 236 -10.76 -23.38 -21.32
CA PHE A 236 -12.09 -23.60 -20.75
C PHE A 236 -12.18 -23.07 -19.32
N ILE A 237 -13.34 -23.21 -18.67
CA ILE A 237 -13.58 -22.69 -17.32
C ILE A 237 -12.56 -23.20 -16.27
N GLY A 238 -11.98 -24.39 -16.44
CA GLY A 238 -11.04 -24.96 -15.47
C GLY A 238 -9.80 -24.11 -15.20
N GLN A 239 -9.42 -23.19 -16.10
CA GLN A 239 -8.28 -22.29 -15.90
C GLN A 239 -8.65 -20.92 -15.26
N VAL A 240 -9.95 -20.60 -15.16
CA VAL A 240 -10.44 -19.36 -14.53
C VAL A 240 -9.91 -19.16 -13.10
N PRO A 241 -9.83 -20.20 -12.24
CA PRO A 241 -9.30 -20.04 -10.89
C PRO A 241 -7.89 -19.42 -10.84
N TRP A 242 -7.01 -19.76 -11.78
CA TRP A 242 -5.65 -19.21 -11.83
C TRP A 242 -5.66 -17.73 -12.22
N LEU A 243 -6.45 -17.37 -13.24
CA LEU A 243 -6.57 -16.00 -13.73
C LEU A 243 -7.16 -15.08 -12.66
N TRP A 244 -8.23 -15.51 -11.99
CA TRP A 244 -8.90 -14.72 -10.97
C TRP A 244 -8.15 -14.68 -9.64
N ALA A 245 -7.47 -15.77 -9.25
CA ALA A 245 -6.52 -15.72 -8.15
C ALA A 245 -5.40 -14.71 -8.46
N ALA A 246 -4.85 -14.73 -9.67
CA ALA A 246 -3.86 -13.75 -10.10
C ALA A 246 -4.41 -12.32 -10.01
N GLY A 247 -5.63 -12.07 -10.53
CA GLY A 247 -6.28 -10.76 -10.51
C GLY A 247 -6.52 -10.21 -9.10
N ILE A 248 -7.08 -11.02 -8.20
CA ILE A 248 -7.37 -10.62 -6.80
C ILE A 248 -6.08 -10.28 -6.06
N TYR A 249 -5.07 -11.15 -6.14
CA TYR A 249 -3.78 -10.87 -5.50
C TYR A 249 -3.13 -9.64 -6.13
N GLN A 250 -3.26 -9.42 -7.44
CA GLN A 250 -2.73 -8.22 -8.10
C GLN A 250 -3.35 -6.92 -7.56
N ILE A 251 -4.66 -6.92 -7.28
CA ILE A 251 -5.33 -5.80 -6.60
C ILE A 251 -4.71 -5.58 -5.21
N GLY A 252 -4.49 -6.66 -4.45
CA GLY A 252 -3.79 -6.60 -3.17
C GLY A 252 -2.38 -5.98 -3.30
N ILE A 253 -1.60 -6.41 -4.29
CA ILE A 253 -0.27 -5.87 -4.58
C ILE A 253 -0.35 -4.40 -5.05
N CYS A 254 -1.37 -4.00 -5.80
CA CYS A 254 -1.64 -2.60 -6.16
C CYS A 254 -1.82 -1.74 -4.90
N ILE A 255 -2.67 -2.18 -3.95
CA ILE A 255 -2.90 -1.48 -2.67
C ILE A 255 -1.59 -1.38 -1.86
N LEU A 256 -0.85 -2.48 -1.78
CA LEU A 256 0.42 -2.54 -1.04
C LEU A 256 1.51 -1.68 -1.71
N SER A 257 1.48 -1.55 -3.04
CA SER A 257 2.38 -0.65 -3.78
C SER A 257 2.06 0.82 -3.52
N TYR A 258 0.77 1.18 -3.40
CA TYR A 258 0.39 2.52 -2.91
C TYR A 258 0.91 2.76 -1.50
N ARG A 259 0.89 1.74 -0.62
CA ARG A 259 1.48 1.84 0.72
C ARG A 259 3.01 1.95 0.70
N ALA A 260 3.65 1.35 -0.29
CA ALA A 260 5.09 1.44 -0.51
C ALA A 260 5.52 2.74 -1.20
N MET A 261 4.59 3.69 -1.38
CA MET A 261 4.85 4.97 -2.03
C MET A 261 5.29 4.83 -3.50
N ASP A 262 4.78 3.82 -4.20
CA ASP A 262 5.14 3.52 -5.59
C ASP A 262 3.92 3.59 -6.52
N VAL A 263 3.54 4.81 -6.91
CA VAL A 263 2.36 5.09 -7.76
C VAL A 263 2.46 4.38 -9.11
N LEU A 264 3.66 4.33 -9.72
CA LEU A 264 3.86 3.75 -11.04
C LEU A 264 3.64 2.23 -11.02
N MET A 265 4.26 1.53 -10.08
CA MET A 265 4.05 0.09 -9.92
C MET A 265 2.62 -0.24 -9.46
N ALA A 266 2.04 0.58 -8.57
CA ALA A 266 0.64 0.41 -8.18
C ALA A 266 -0.30 0.51 -9.39
N THR A 267 -0.11 1.51 -10.25
CA THR A 267 -0.90 1.69 -11.47
C THR A 267 -0.71 0.51 -12.44
N PHE A 268 0.54 0.05 -12.62
CA PHE A 268 0.86 -1.10 -13.47
C PHE A 268 0.15 -2.39 -12.99
N PHE A 269 0.18 -2.64 -11.68
CA PHE A 269 -0.51 -3.79 -11.10
C PHE A 269 -2.03 -3.64 -11.12
N GLY A 270 -2.55 -2.42 -11.04
CA GLY A 270 -3.94 -2.11 -11.37
C GLY A 270 -4.28 -2.53 -12.80
N PHE A 271 -3.53 -2.09 -13.80
CA PHE A 271 -3.79 -2.43 -15.21
C PHE A 271 -3.72 -3.92 -15.50
N THR A 272 -2.67 -4.60 -15.04
CA THR A 272 -2.55 -6.05 -15.24
C THR A 272 -3.63 -6.84 -14.50
N SER A 273 -4.19 -6.33 -13.39
CA SER A 273 -5.35 -6.96 -12.76
C SER A 273 -6.59 -6.95 -13.67
N ILE A 274 -6.82 -5.86 -14.41
CA ILE A 274 -7.95 -5.74 -15.34
C ILE A 274 -7.84 -6.80 -16.44
N LEU A 275 -6.65 -6.97 -17.03
CA LEU A 275 -6.39 -7.99 -18.05
C LEU A 275 -6.73 -9.39 -17.53
N LYS A 276 -6.28 -9.74 -16.32
CA LYS A 276 -6.54 -11.05 -15.70
C LYS A 276 -8.02 -11.33 -15.47
N PHE A 277 -8.78 -10.33 -15.03
CA PHE A 277 -10.23 -10.48 -14.89
C PHE A 277 -10.91 -10.61 -16.25
N ALA A 278 -10.47 -9.85 -17.25
CA ALA A 278 -10.99 -9.96 -18.61
C ALA A 278 -10.70 -11.33 -19.23
N GLU A 279 -9.48 -11.83 -19.10
CA GLU A 279 -9.05 -13.17 -19.52
C GLU A 279 -9.95 -14.26 -18.89
N GLY A 280 -10.09 -14.24 -17.56
CA GLY A 280 -10.91 -15.23 -16.86
C GLY A 280 -12.40 -15.11 -17.19
N TYR A 281 -12.89 -13.89 -17.39
CA TYR A 281 -14.26 -13.67 -17.82
C TYR A 281 -14.52 -14.21 -19.23
N CYS A 282 -13.56 -14.06 -20.16
CA CYS A 282 -13.70 -14.61 -21.51
C CYS A 282 -13.75 -16.14 -21.51
N LEU A 283 -13.03 -16.80 -20.60
CA LEU A 283 -13.14 -18.25 -20.43
C LEU A 283 -14.47 -18.68 -19.79
N LEU A 284 -15.01 -17.89 -18.87
CA LEU A 284 -16.35 -18.12 -18.30
C LEU A 284 -17.45 -17.91 -19.34
N TYR A 285 -17.29 -16.92 -20.21
CA TYR A 285 -18.27 -16.54 -21.20
C TYR A 285 -18.67 -17.71 -22.11
N LEU A 286 -17.69 -18.56 -22.44
CA LEU A 286 -17.88 -19.76 -23.26
C LEU A 286 -18.92 -20.77 -22.71
N ILE A 287 -19.30 -20.66 -21.43
CA ILE A 287 -20.36 -21.49 -20.83
C ILE A 287 -21.74 -21.03 -21.30
N TRP A 288 -21.95 -19.72 -21.41
CA TRP A 288 -23.25 -19.16 -21.75
C TRP A 288 -23.41 -18.99 -23.26
N GLN A 289 -22.32 -18.74 -23.97
CA GLN A 289 -22.29 -18.57 -25.42
C GLN A 289 -21.10 -19.35 -25.99
N PRO A 290 -21.32 -20.37 -26.83
CA PRO A 290 -20.24 -21.20 -27.35
C PRO A 290 -19.34 -20.47 -28.37
N GLU A 291 -19.78 -19.31 -28.87
CA GLU A 291 -18.99 -18.48 -29.78
C GLU A 291 -17.90 -17.71 -29.03
N GLU A 292 -16.70 -17.67 -29.61
CA GLU A 292 -15.58 -16.93 -29.04
C GLU A 292 -15.86 -15.42 -29.04
N PRO A 293 -15.57 -14.73 -27.92
CA PRO A 293 -15.84 -13.31 -27.79
C PRO A 293 -14.97 -12.49 -28.76
N SER A 294 -15.57 -11.45 -29.36
CA SER A 294 -14.82 -10.48 -30.16
C SER A 294 -14.61 -9.16 -29.42
N PHE A 295 -13.41 -8.60 -29.58
CA PHE A 295 -12.97 -7.43 -28.81
C PHE A 295 -13.16 -6.13 -29.59
N PRO A 296 -13.63 -5.06 -28.93
CA PRO A 296 -13.65 -3.73 -29.53
C PRO A 296 -12.22 -3.20 -29.68
N VAL A 297 -11.77 -3.03 -30.93
CA VAL A 297 -10.41 -2.58 -31.28
C VAL A 297 -10.02 -1.24 -30.61
N PRO A 298 -10.85 -0.17 -30.65
CA PRO A 298 -10.40 1.14 -30.19
C PRO A 298 -10.12 1.20 -28.69
N PHE A 299 -10.82 0.39 -27.89
CA PHE A 299 -10.55 0.26 -26.47
C PHE A 299 -9.15 -0.31 -26.19
N LEU A 300 -8.76 -1.39 -26.88
CA LEU A 300 -7.45 -2.03 -26.71
C LEU A 300 -6.31 -1.13 -27.19
N VAL A 301 -6.55 -0.32 -28.24
CA VAL A 301 -5.61 0.73 -28.67
C VAL A 301 -5.43 1.76 -27.56
N VAL A 302 -6.49 2.26 -26.95
CA VAL A 302 -6.38 3.20 -25.82
C VAL A 302 -5.66 2.57 -24.63
N PHE A 303 -5.93 1.30 -24.32
CA PHE A 303 -5.22 0.63 -23.24
C PHE A 303 -3.72 0.49 -23.54
N SER A 304 -3.35 0.21 -24.80
CA SER A 304 -1.94 0.20 -25.21
C SER A 304 -1.28 1.57 -25.03
N ILE A 305 -1.99 2.67 -25.33
CA ILE A 305 -1.49 4.05 -25.12
C ILE A 305 -1.26 4.31 -23.63
N LEU A 306 -2.17 3.90 -22.75
CA LEU A 306 -1.99 4.04 -21.30
C LEU A 306 -0.76 3.27 -20.80
N PHE A 307 -0.51 2.07 -21.32
CA PHE A 307 0.72 1.31 -21.02
C PHE A 307 1.97 2.00 -21.57
N VAL A 308 1.94 2.57 -22.78
CA VAL A 308 3.06 3.33 -23.34
C VAL A 308 3.41 4.52 -22.46
N VAL A 309 2.40 5.31 -22.07
CA VAL A 309 2.60 6.45 -21.18
C VAL A 309 3.19 5.96 -19.85
N LEU A 310 2.63 4.93 -19.24
CA LEU A 310 3.17 4.39 -17.98
C LEU A 310 4.61 3.85 -18.13
N ALA A 311 4.92 3.19 -19.24
CA ALA A 311 6.26 2.68 -19.56
C ALA A 311 7.27 3.82 -19.62
N LEU A 312 6.93 4.92 -20.31
CA LEU A 312 7.79 6.11 -20.39
C LEU A 312 8.13 6.64 -19.00
N PHE A 313 7.15 6.83 -18.12
CA PHE A 313 7.40 7.30 -16.76
C PHE A 313 8.19 6.29 -15.92
N LEU A 314 7.95 4.99 -16.11
CA LEU A 314 8.67 3.95 -15.38
C LEU A 314 10.13 3.83 -15.84
N THR A 315 10.45 4.07 -17.13
CA THR A 315 11.83 4.12 -17.61
C THR A 315 12.67 5.19 -16.91
N LEU A 316 12.04 6.28 -16.45
CA LEU A 316 12.73 7.33 -15.68
C LEU A 316 13.25 6.80 -14.33
N LYS A 317 12.50 5.87 -13.72
CA LYS A 317 12.87 5.19 -12.48
C LYS A 317 13.81 4.01 -12.72
N SER A 318 13.47 3.17 -13.68
CA SER A 318 14.14 1.90 -14.00
C SER A 318 13.89 1.55 -15.48
N PRO A 319 14.87 1.75 -16.36
CA PRO A 319 14.75 1.42 -17.78
C PRO A 319 14.31 -0.02 -18.05
N VAL A 320 14.80 -0.99 -17.25
CA VAL A 320 14.41 -2.40 -17.38
C VAL A 320 12.92 -2.60 -17.09
N ASP A 321 12.38 -1.94 -16.07
CA ASP A 321 10.95 -2.04 -15.74
C ASP A 321 10.09 -1.37 -16.82
N GLY A 322 10.54 -0.24 -17.38
CA GLY A 322 9.86 0.40 -18.50
C GLY A 322 9.87 -0.44 -19.79
N LEU A 323 11.00 -1.10 -20.11
CA LEU A 323 11.08 -2.05 -21.22
C LEU A 323 10.15 -3.25 -21.01
N TYR A 324 10.05 -3.75 -19.78
CA TYR A 324 9.12 -4.84 -19.44
C TYR A 324 7.65 -4.46 -19.71
N LEU A 325 7.25 -3.21 -19.45
CA LEU A 325 5.89 -2.76 -19.78
C LEU A 325 5.59 -2.76 -21.28
N LEU A 326 6.60 -2.67 -22.16
CA LEU A 326 6.39 -2.75 -23.60
C LEU A 326 5.86 -4.12 -24.06
N PHE A 327 6.10 -5.19 -23.31
CA PHE A 327 5.45 -6.49 -23.59
C PHE A 327 3.93 -6.40 -23.44
N TYR A 328 3.42 -5.62 -22.48
CA TYR A 328 1.98 -5.37 -22.32
C TYR A 328 1.42 -4.43 -23.39
N VAL A 329 2.22 -3.47 -23.86
CA VAL A 329 1.85 -2.65 -25.03
C VAL A 329 1.65 -3.55 -26.24
N ALA A 330 2.64 -4.41 -26.54
CA ALA A 330 2.57 -5.36 -27.64
C ALA A 330 1.44 -6.37 -27.45
N TYR A 331 1.15 -6.82 -26.23
CA TYR A 331 0.01 -7.68 -25.92
C TYR A 331 -1.33 -7.00 -26.23
N CYS A 332 -1.55 -5.75 -25.78
CA CYS A 332 -2.75 -4.99 -26.11
C CYS A 332 -2.90 -4.74 -27.61
N ILE A 333 -1.81 -4.46 -28.32
CA ILE A 333 -1.83 -4.32 -29.79
C ILE A 333 -2.18 -5.64 -30.46
N ALA A 334 -1.59 -6.76 -30.02
CA ALA A 334 -1.89 -8.08 -30.55
C ALA A 334 -3.38 -8.45 -30.36
N LEU A 335 -3.94 -8.11 -29.20
CA LEU A 335 -5.38 -8.26 -28.92
C LEU A 335 -6.21 -7.36 -29.84
N ALA A 336 -5.78 -6.13 -30.11
CA ALA A 336 -6.50 -5.19 -30.97
C ALA A 336 -6.50 -5.63 -32.45
N CYS A 337 -5.41 -6.24 -32.91
CA CYS A 337 -5.28 -6.72 -34.29
C CYS A 337 -6.04 -8.02 -34.57
N ARG A 338 -6.56 -8.71 -33.55
CA ARG A 338 -7.19 -10.03 -33.69
C ARG A 338 -8.66 -9.98 -33.25
N PRO A 339 -9.61 -10.40 -34.12
CA PRO A 339 -11.03 -10.26 -33.81
C PRO A 339 -11.43 -11.07 -32.58
N LYS A 340 -10.83 -12.24 -32.36
CA LYS A 340 -11.15 -13.16 -31.25
C LYS A 340 -10.24 -13.03 -30.03
N GLY A 341 -9.41 -11.97 -29.99
CA GLY A 341 -8.53 -11.62 -28.87
C GLY A 341 -7.74 -12.78 -28.28
N PHE A 342 -7.96 -13.11 -27.00
CA PHE A 342 -7.16 -14.06 -26.20
C PHE A 342 -7.07 -15.49 -26.77
N PHE A 343 -7.99 -15.88 -27.66
CA PHE A 343 -8.04 -17.24 -28.23
C PHE A 343 -7.13 -17.43 -29.44
N GLU A 344 -6.55 -16.35 -29.96
CA GLU A 344 -5.69 -16.37 -31.15
C GLU A 344 -4.20 -16.52 -30.81
N GLY A 345 -3.44 -17.15 -31.71
CA GLY A 345 -2.02 -17.45 -31.47
C GLY A 345 -1.13 -16.21 -31.31
N GLY A 346 -1.53 -15.05 -31.86
CA GLY A 346 -0.78 -13.79 -31.74
C GLY A 346 -0.69 -13.31 -30.28
N PRO A 347 -1.82 -12.99 -29.62
CA PRO A 347 -1.88 -12.68 -28.20
C PRO A 347 -1.24 -13.75 -27.31
N GLN A 348 -1.51 -15.04 -27.57
CA GLN A 348 -0.91 -16.13 -26.80
C GLN A 348 0.63 -16.18 -26.95
N GLY A 349 1.17 -15.77 -28.11
CA GLY A 349 2.61 -15.65 -28.32
C GLY A 349 3.22 -14.55 -27.46
N MET A 350 2.49 -13.44 -27.28
CA MET A 350 2.88 -12.39 -26.35
C MET A 350 2.81 -12.84 -24.88
N ASP A 351 1.86 -13.70 -24.52
CA ASP A 351 1.83 -14.33 -23.19
C ASP A 351 3.09 -15.16 -22.92
N VAL A 352 3.55 -15.96 -23.89
CA VAL A 352 4.82 -16.69 -23.75
C VAL A 352 5.99 -15.73 -23.52
N ALA A 353 6.03 -14.60 -24.24
CA ALA A 353 7.05 -13.58 -24.04
C ALA A 353 6.96 -12.92 -22.65
N ILE A 354 5.75 -12.60 -22.19
CA ILE A 354 5.48 -12.05 -20.85
C ILE A 354 5.91 -13.06 -19.77
N PHE A 355 5.65 -14.35 -19.95
CA PHE A 355 6.06 -15.41 -19.03
C PHE A 355 7.58 -15.41 -18.82
N VAL A 356 8.35 -15.42 -19.91
CA VAL A 356 9.83 -15.40 -19.87
C VAL A 356 10.36 -14.10 -19.28
N ALA A 357 9.83 -12.95 -19.73
CA ALA A 357 10.25 -11.64 -19.23
C ALA A 357 9.94 -11.48 -17.73
N SER A 358 8.78 -11.95 -17.27
CA SER A 358 8.39 -11.96 -15.86
C SER A 358 9.33 -12.82 -15.01
N ALA A 359 9.72 -14.01 -15.49
CA ALA A 359 10.64 -14.89 -14.81
C ALA A 359 12.03 -14.24 -14.63
N LEU A 360 12.58 -13.66 -15.70
CA LEU A 360 13.85 -12.94 -15.66
C LEU A 360 13.81 -11.74 -14.70
N LEU A 361 12.73 -10.95 -14.77
CA LEU A 361 12.60 -9.76 -13.93
C LEU A 361 12.36 -10.12 -12.45
N THR A 362 11.65 -11.23 -12.19
CA THR A 362 11.50 -11.82 -10.85
C THR A 362 12.86 -12.18 -10.26
N LEU A 363 13.71 -12.86 -11.04
CA LEU A 363 15.08 -13.21 -10.62
C LEU A 363 15.92 -11.96 -10.29
N ILE A 364 15.92 -10.97 -11.20
CA ILE A 364 16.69 -9.73 -11.05
C ILE A 364 16.26 -8.96 -9.80
N HIS A 365 14.96 -8.68 -9.64
CA HIS A 365 14.48 -7.90 -8.50
C HIS A 365 14.72 -8.62 -7.19
N LEU A 366 14.45 -9.92 -7.12
CA LEU A 366 14.62 -10.70 -5.89
C LEU A 366 16.09 -10.76 -5.46
N TYR A 367 17.02 -10.97 -6.41
CA TYR A 367 18.46 -10.96 -6.15
C TYR A 367 18.94 -9.59 -5.66
N ASN A 368 18.53 -8.52 -6.36
CA ASN A 368 18.96 -7.14 -6.07
C ASN A 368 18.51 -6.60 -4.70
N VAL A 369 17.57 -7.26 -4.01
CA VAL A 369 17.17 -6.84 -2.66
C VAL A 369 18.28 -7.06 -1.64
N LYS A 370 19.02 -8.17 -1.72
CA LYS A 370 20.02 -8.56 -0.70
C LYS A 370 21.44 -8.74 -1.23
N ALA A 371 21.64 -8.83 -2.55
CA ALA A 371 22.96 -9.01 -3.12
C ALA A 371 23.86 -7.79 -2.90
N SER A 372 25.13 -8.05 -2.58
CA SER A 372 26.17 -7.02 -2.50
C SER A 372 26.54 -6.47 -3.87
N ALA A 373 26.65 -7.34 -4.88
CA ALA A 373 26.79 -6.96 -6.28
C ALA A 373 25.42 -6.98 -6.97
N LYS A 374 24.86 -5.80 -7.27
CA LYS A 374 23.54 -5.68 -7.91
C LYS A 374 23.63 -5.85 -9.42
N ILE A 375 22.70 -6.57 -10.00
CA ILE A 375 22.49 -6.63 -11.45
C ILE A 375 22.00 -5.25 -11.91
N PRO A 376 22.65 -4.63 -12.92
CA PRO A 376 22.31 -3.29 -13.35
C PRO A 376 20.92 -3.26 -13.99
N THR A 377 20.01 -2.47 -13.41
CA THR A 377 18.67 -2.21 -13.96
C THR A 377 18.56 -0.88 -14.70
N GLY A 378 19.68 -0.15 -14.83
CA GLY A 378 19.71 1.22 -15.36
C GLY A 378 19.12 2.27 -14.40
N LYS A 379 18.86 1.91 -13.14
CA LYS A 379 18.34 2.82 -12.11
C LYS A 379 19.24 4.05 -12.00
N GLY A 380 18.67 5.24 -12.21
CA GLY A 380 19.39 6.50 -12.15
C GLY A 380 20.09 6.94 -13.45
N ALA A 381 20.15 6.10 -14.49
CA ALA A 381 20.75 6.48 -15.79
C ALA A 381 19.95 7.61 -16.47
N MET A 382 18.62 7.47 -16.53
CA MET A 382 17.73 8.51 -17.06
C MET A 382 17.66 9.73 -16.14
N LYS A 383 17.79 9.53 -14.83
CA LYS A 383 17.89 10.63 -13.86
C LYS A 383 19.13 11.51 -14.11
N ALA A 384 20.28 10.89 -14.39
CA ALA A 384 21.50 11.61 -14.73
C ALA A 384 21.40 12.38 -16.07
N LEU A 385 20.60 11.86 -17.01
CA LEU A 385 20.32 12.53 -18.28
C LEU A 385 19.38 13.73 -18.10
N LEU A 386 18.31 13.56 -17.31
CA LEU A 386 17.33 14.61 -17.00
C LEU A 386 17.87 15.72 -16.09
N ALA A 387 18.81 15.41 -15.19
CA ALA A 387 19.47 16.41 -14.34
C ALA A 387 20.22 17.49 -15.15
N ARG A 388 20.51 17.24 -16.43
CA ARG A 388 21.10 18.22 -17.36
C ARG A 388 20.08 19.20 -17.94
N SER A 389 18.79 18.96 -17.74
CA SER A 389 17.71 19.82 -18.22
C SER A 389 17.12 20.63 -17.06
N SER A 390 17.05 21.96 -17.19
CA SER A 390 16.47 22.84 -16.17
C SER A 390 14.93 22.83 -16.14
N PHE A 391 14.28 22.23 -17.14
CA PHE A 391 12.83 22.24 -17.32
C PHE A 391 12.11 21.05 -16.67
N LEU A 392 12.79 19.91 -16.48
CA LEU A 392 12.21 18.67 -15.94
C LEU A 392 13.03 18.16 -14.76
N MET A 393 12.80 18.75 -13.59
CA MET A 393 13.37 18.24 -12.34
C MET A 393 12.49 17.11 -11.82
N LEU A 394 13.09 15.93 -11.62
CA LEU A 394 12.42 14.79 -10.98
C LEU A 394 12.19 15.12 -9.51
N ARG A 395 11.01 14.81 -8.99
CA ARG A 395 10.69 15.05 -7.58
C ARG A 395 11.50 14.12 -6.69
N GLU A 396 12.34 14.69 -5.83
CA GLU A 396 13.20 13.93 -4.91
C GLU A 396 12.77 14.11 -3.44
N GLY A 397 12.75 12.99 -2.70
CA GLY A 397 12.59 12.98 -1.24
C GLY A 397 11.25 12.44 -0.72
N ALA A 398 11.19 12.16 0.58
CA ALA A 398 10.02 11.64 1.30
C ALA A 398 8.76 12.56 1.23
N ASP A 399 8.90 13.77 0.69
CA ASP A 399 7.81 14.74 0.49
C ASP A 399 6.94 14.44 -0.74
N LEU A 400 7.30 13.44 -1.55
CA LEU A 400 6.57 12.98 -2.73
C LEU A 400 5.07 12.73 -2.49
N HIS A 401 4.68 12.50 -1.23
CA HIS A 401 3.35 12.02 -0.89
C HIS A 401 2.73 12.69 0.35
N ALA A 402 3.26 13.84 0.80
CA ALA A 402 2.76 14.55 1.98
C ALA A 402 1.22 14.67 1.92
N PRO A 403 0.47 13.95 2.79
CA PRO A 403 -0.97 14.01 2.77
C PRO A 403 -1.43 15.39 3.21
N TYR A 404 -2.42 15.97 2.51
CA TYR A 404 -2.97 17.30 2.79
C TYR A 404 -3.36 17.49 4.27
N LEU A 405 -3.70 16.40 4.96
CA LEU A 405 -4.05 16.36 6.37
C LEU A 405 -3.28 15.29 7.18
N GLY A 406 -2.07 14.86 6.80
CA GLY A 406 -1.27 14.00 7.70
C GLY A 406 -1.72 12.55 7.94
N TYR A 407 -2.80 12.08 7.30
CA TYR A 407 -3.42 10.78 7.62
C TYR A 407 -3.07 9.63 6.67
N SER A 408 -2.37 9.87 5.56
CA SER A 408 -2.23 8.82 4.56
C SER A 408 -0.99 7.95 4.71
N LYS A 409 -1.22 6.64 4.82
CA LYS A 409 -0.20 5.60 4.58
C LYS A 409 -0.04 5.23 3.09
N TYR A 410 -0.72 5.94 2.19
CA TYR A 410 -0.83 5.63 0.76
C TYR A 410 -0.40 6.80 -0.13
N ALA A 411 0.21 6.47 -1.27
CA ALA A 411 0.46 7.39 -2.37
C ALA A 411 -0.84 7.77 -3.12
N ASP A 412 -0.73 8.69 -4.09
CA ASP A 412 -1.89 9.10 -4.88
C ASP A 412 -2.41 7.99 -5.79
N ALA A 413 -3.70 7.71 -5.71
CA ALA A 413 -4.36 6.73 -6.59
C ALA A 413 -5.20 7.40 -7.70
N GLU A 414 -5.16 8.72 -7.82
CA GLU A 414 -5.83 9.48 -8.89
C GLU A 414 -5.41 9.02 -10.28
N VAL A 415 -4.13 8.72 -10.48
CA VAL A 415 -3.58 8.20 -11.75
C VAL A 415 -4.38 6.96 -12.19
N LEU A 416 -4.50 5.96 -11.32
CA LEU A 416 -5.25 4.75 -11.64
C LEU A 416 -6.76 5.04 -11.80
N ALA A 417 -7.34 5.91 -10.97
CA ALA A 417 -8.77 6.23 -11.04
C ALA A 417 -9.16 6.93 -12.36
N TYR A 418 -8.33 7.87 -12.84
CA TYR A 418 -8.51 8.52 -14.13
C TYR A 418 -8.28 7.54 -15.28
N ALA A 419 -7.22 6.74 -15.24
CA ALA A 419 -6.98 5.72 -16.25
C ALA A 419 -8.13 4.70 -16.34
N CYS A 420 -8.68 4.29 -15.21
CA CYS A 420 -9.87 3.43 -15.16
C CYS A 420 -11.10 4.09 -15.80
N SER A 421 -11.22 5.42 -15.68
CA SER A 421 -12.30 6.19 -16.31
C SER A 421 -12.13 6.29 -17.82
N VAL A 422 -10.89 6.42 -18.30
CA VAL A 422 -10.54 6.30 -19.72
C VAL A 422 -10.96 4.92 -20.23
N LEU A 423 -10.49 3.85 -19.56
CA LEU A 423 -10.76 2.47 -19.97
C LEU A 423 -12.27 2.17 -20.01
N ALA A 424 -13.01 2.47 -18.95
CA ALA A 424 -14.44 2.23 -18.90
C ALA A 424 -15.21 3.02 -19.96
N SER A 425 -14.80 4.26 -20.22
CA SER A 425 -15.42 5.09 -21.25
C SER A 425 -15.21 4.53 -22.65
N PHE A 426 -13.95 4.26 -23.03
CA PHE A 426 -13.65 3.73 -24.37
C PHE A 426 -14.16 2.31 -24.57
N ALA A 427 -14.28 1.49 -23.51
CA ALA A 427 -14.88 0.16 -23.59
C ALA A 427 -16.33 0.18 -24.10
N ILE A 428 -17.07 1.29 -23.90
CA ILE A 428 -18.47 1.43 -24.32
C ILE A 428 -18.66 2.24 -25.61
N THR A 429 -17.59 2.82 -26.19
CA THR A 429 -17.68 3.69 -27.38
C THR A 429 -18.00 2.97 -28.70
N LEU A 430 -17.85 1.64 -28.78
CA LEU A 430 -18.02 0.88 -30.03
C LEU A 430 -18.91 -0.35 -29.93
N THR A 431 -19.73 -0.47 -28.89
CA THR A 431 -20.72 -1.54 -28.89
C THR A 431 -21.77 -1.25 -29.96
N GLY A 432 -21.80 -2.08 -31.01
CA GLY A 432 -22.96 -2.24 -31.89
C GLY A 432 -24.19 -2.69 -31.09
N ASN A 433 -25.26 -3.11 -31.78
CA ASN A 433 -26.56 -3.45 -31.19
C ASN A 433 -26.44 -4.02 -29.74
N PRO A 434 -26.96 -3.34 -28.70
CA PRO A 434 -26.88 -3.79 -27.30
C PRO A 434 -27.48 -5.19 -27.05
N GLN A 435 -28.27 -5.69 -28.00
CA GLN A 435 -28.85 -7.04 -28.03
C GLN A 435 -27.89 -8.10 -28.60
N ALA A 436 -26.75 -7.70 -29.16
CA ALA A 436 -25.77 -8.62 -29.72
C ALA A 436 -24.94 -9.25 -28.58
N PRO A 437 -24.64 -10.56 -28.65
CA PRO A 437 -23.83 -11.27 -27.64
C PRO A 437 -22.45 -10.63 -27.37
N LEU A 438 -21.94 -9.83 -28.32
CA LEU A 438 -20.74 -8.99 -28.18
C LEU A 438 -20.75 -8.00 -27.01
N ALA A 439 -21.93 -7.56 -26.54
CA ALA A 439 -22.05 -6.58 -25.45
C ALA A 439 -21.46 -7.10 -24.12
N THR A 440 -21.35 -8.41 -23.94
CA THR A 440 -20.97 -9.04 -22.67
C THR A 440 -19.47 -8.93 -22.35
N VAL A 441 -18.59 -8.81 -23.37
CA VAL A 441 -17.12 -8.68 -23.20
C VAL A 441 -16.73 -7.34 -22.57
N VAL A 442 -17.65 -6.36 -22.59
CA VAL A 442 -17.46 -5.03 -22.02
C VAL A 442 -17.48 -5.04 -20.48
N ILE A 443 -18.16 -6.02 -19.87
CA ILE A 443 -18.42 -6.08 -18.43
C ILE A 443 -17.14 -6.03 -17.60
N PRO A 444 -16.09 -6.86 -17.85
CA PRO A 444 -14.85 -6.78 -17.07
C PRO A 444 -14.21 -5.40 -17.12
N TRP A 445 -14.21 -4.74 -18.27
CA TRP A 445 -13.56 -3.43 -18.43
C TRP A 445 -14.33 -2.33 -17.71
N VAL A 446 -15.66 -2.34 -17.80
CA VAL A 446 -16.51 -1.35 -17.14
C VAL A 446 -16.60 -1.59 -15.63
N VAL A 447 -16.83 -2.83 -15.20
CA VAL A 447 -17.06 -3.17 -13.79
C VAL A 447 -15.75 -3.25 -13.02
N VAL A 448 -14.68 -3.83 -13.58
CA VAL A 448 -13.40 -3.94 -12.87
C VAL A 448 -12.63 -2.62 -12.93
N ALA A 449 -12.45 -2.03 -14.11
CA ALA A 449 -11.74 -0.76 -14.23
C ALA A 449 -12.62 0.39 -13.70
N GLY A 450 -13.76 0.64 -14.37
CA GLY A 450 -14.66 1.74 -14.03
C GLY A 450 -15.30 1.65 -12.64
N GLY A 451 -15.43 0.42 -12.10
CA GLY A 451 -15.99 0.12 -10.80
C GLY A 451 -14.96 -0.19 -9.72
N ILE A 452 -14.51 -1.45 -9.63
CA ILE A 452 -13.70 -1.97 -8.51
C ILE A 452 -12.42 -1.17 -8.29
N LEU A 453 -11.61 -0.95 -9.32
CA LEU A 453 -10.34 -0.21 -9.20
C LEU A 453 -10.58 1.30 -9.00
N LYS A 454 -11.69 1.83 -9.50
CA LYS A 454 -12.08 3.22 -9.24
C LYS A 454 -12.57 3.42 -7.81
N LEU A 455 -13.32 2.46 -7.22
CA LEU A 455 -13.65 2.42 -5.80
C LEU A 455 -12.40 2.37 -4.93
N LEU A 456 -11.40 1.58 -5.36
CA LEU A 456 -10.10 1.57 -4.71
C LEU A 456 -9.44 2.96 -4.77
N GLY A 457 -9.41 3.60 -5.94
CA GLY A 457 -8.89 4.96 -6.11
C GLY A 457 -9.59 5.98 -5.20
N GLY A 458 -10.92 5.93 -5.12
CA GLY A 458 -11.72 6.74 -4.21
C GLY A 458 -11.41 6.47 -2.73
N SER A 459 -11.32 5.20 -2.34
CA SER A 459 -10.99 4.80 -0.96
C SER A 459 -9.60 5.27 -0.53
N VAL A 460 -8.62 5.21 -1.44
CA VAL A 460 -7.27 5.75 -1.20
C VAL A 460 -7.31 7.27 -1.13
N ALA A 461 -8.04 7.95 -2.01
CA ALA A 461 -8.23 9.41 -1.94
C ALA A 461 -8.85 9.85 -0.60
N PHE A 462 -9.86 9.12 -0.11
CA PHE A 462 -10.45 9.35 1.21
C PHE A 462 -9.39 9.23 2.33
N ALA A 463 -8.59 8.16 2.32
CA ALA A 463 -7.51 7.97 3.28
C ALA A 463 -6.45 9.08 3.23
N ARG A 464 -6.35 9.81 2.11
CA ARG A 464 -5.49 11.00 1.94
C ARG A 464 -6.10 12.30 2.44
N GLY A 465 -7.37 12.30 2.82
CA GLY A 465 -8.11 13.50 3.18
C GLY A 465 -8.64 14.29 1.98
N LYS A 466 -8.63 13.70 0.78
CA LYS A 466 -9.24 14.26 -0.45
C LYS A 466 -10.73 13.87 -0.50
N THR A 467 -11.53 14.52 0.33
CA THR A 467 -12.93 14.09 0.58
C THR A 467 -13.81 14.26 -0.66
N LEU A 468 -13.70 15.39 -1.37
CA LEU A 468 -14.54 15.69 -2.52
C LEU A 468 -14.17 14.84 -3.74
N GLU A 469 -12.88 14.69 -4.02
CA GLU A 469 -12.35 13.83 -5.08
C GLU A 469 -12.74 12.36 -4.85
N SER A 470 -12.62 11.91 -3.59
CA SER A 470 -13.07 10.58 -3.18
C SER A 470 -14.56 10.37 -3.44
N SER A 471 -15.40 11.31 -3.03
CA SER A 471 -16.85 11.22 -3.25
C SER A 471 -17.19 11.09 -4.73
N ALA A 472 -16.53 11.87 -5.61
CA ALA A 472 -16.72 11.77 -7.06
C ALA A 472 -16.29 10.40 -7.61
N PHE A 473 -15.10 9.90 -7.22
CA PHE A 473 -14.63 8.60 -7.68
C PHE A 473 -15.54 7.46 -7.23
N ILE A 474 -15.94 7.43 -5.95
CA ILE A 474 -16.82 6.40 -5.40
C ILE A 474 -18.18 6.44 -6.10
N LEU A 475 -18.77 7.62 -6.25
CA LEU A 475 -20.04 7.81 -6.93
C LEU A 475 -20.00 7.28 -8.37
N TYR A 476 -18.98 7.65 -9.13
CA TYR A 476 -18.84 7.21 -10.52
C TYR A 476 -18.57 5.72 -10.62
N ALA A 477 -17.85 5.16 -9.65
CA ALA A 477 -17.59 3.74 -9.60
C ALA A 477 -18.86 2.92 -9.32
N VAL A 478 -19.68 3.36 -8.36
CA VAL A 478 -20.99 2.75 -8.09
C VAL A 478 -21.87 2.79 -9.35
N MET A 479 -21.89 3.93 -10.06
CA MET A 479 -22.61 4.05 -11.32
C MET A 479 -22.10 3.05 -12.37
N TRP A 480 -20.78 2.96 -12.60
CA TRP A 480 -20.22 2.01 -13.56
C TRP A 480 -20.51 0.55 -13.21
N ILE A 481 -20.53 0.18 -11.92
CA ILE A 481 -20.88 -1.18 -11.50
C ILE A 481 -22.35 -1.48 -11.77
N ILE A 482 -23.25 -0.66 -11.22
CA ILE A 482 -24.70 -0.91 -11.31
C ILE A 482 -25.13 -0.85 -12.76
N TRP A 483 -24.74 0.21 -13.48
CA TRP A 483 -25.17 0.40 -14.86
C TRP A 483 -24.44 -0.50 -15.84
N GLY A 484 -23.14 -0.73 -15.62
CA GLY A 484 -22.36 -1.65 -16.44
C GLY A 484 -22.94 -3.05 -16.42
N LEU A 485 -23.28 -3.56 -15.23
CA LEU A 485 -23.95 -4.86 -15.07
C LEU A 485 -25.37 -4.85 -15.61
N ALA A 486 -26.15 -3.79 -15.35
CA ALA A 486 -27.51 -3.69 -15.87
C ALA A 486 -27.51 -3.75 -17.40
N ARG A 487 -26.86 -2.78 -18.05
CA ARG A 487 -26.86 -2.57 -19.50
C ARG A 487 -26.16 -3.67 -20.28
N TYR A 488 -24.95 -4.07 -19.88
CA TYR A 488 -24.13 -5.02 -20.65
C TYR A 488 -24.26 -6.47 -20.17
N GLY A 489 -24.79 -6.69 -18.96
CA GLY A 489 -25.10 -8.02 -18.42
C GLY A 489 -26.45 -8.58 -18.83
N GLY A 490 -27.19 -7.92 -19.72
CA GLY A 490 -28.50 -8.39 -20.20
C GLY A 490 -29.66 -8.22 -19.19
N LEU A 491 -29.41 -7.61 -18.02
CA LEU A 491 -30.41 -7.34 -16.99
C LEU A 491 -31.28 -6.10 -17.31
N TYR A 492 -30.84 -5.29 -18.28
CA TYR A 492 -31.48 -4.03 -18.66
C TYR A 492 -32.79 -4.19 -19.44
N GLY A 493 -32.97 -5.32 -20.13
CA GLY A 493 -34.14 -5.55 -21.01
C GLY A 493 -35.49 -5.42 -20.30
N THR A 494 -35.64 -6.00 -19.10
CA THR A 494 -36.89 -5.95 -18.31
C THR A 494 -36.98 -4.73 -17.39
N THR A 495 -35.90 -3.98 -17.22
CA THR A 495 -35.80 -2.85 -16.26
C THR A 495 -35.80 -1.48 -16.91
N ARG A 496 -35.77 -1.42 -18.26
CA ARG A 496 -35.94 -0.19 -19.05
C ARG A 496 -37.35 0.37 -18.83
N SER A 497 -37.47 1.17 -17.78
CA SER A 497 -38.73 1.58 -17.17
C SER A 497 -38.59 2.96 -16.54
N PHE A 498 -39.73 3.57 -16.21
CA PHE A 498 -39.77 4.83 -15.45
C PHE A 498 -38.94 4.77 -14.16
N HIS A 499 -38.92 3.62 -13.46
CA HIS A 499 -38.15 3.46 -12.23
C HIS A 499 -36.64 3.59 -12.45
N ALA A 500 -36.12 3.06 -13.55
CA ALA A 500 -34.72 3.24 -13.91
C ALA A 500 -34.40 4.72 -14.21
N ALA A 501 -35.27 5.41 -14.93
CA ALA A 501 -35.13 6.85 -15.19
C ALA A 501 -35.10 7.67 -13.89
N VAL A 502 -35.97 7.38 -12.93
CA VAL A 502 -35.98 8.04 -11.60
C VAL A 502 -34.65 7.84 -10.86
N GLY A 503 -34.10 6.62 -10.87
CA GLY A 503 -32.80 6.33 -10.28
C GLY A 503 -31.66 7.14 -10.91
N ILE A 504 -31.67 7.28 -12.24
CA ILE A 504 -30.67 8.08 -12.98
C ILE A 504 -30.82 9.57 -12.69
N ILE A 505 -32.04 10.09 -12.61
CA ILE A 505 -32.30 11.48 -12.24
C ILE A 505 -31.78 11.77 -10.82
N ALA A 506 -32.05 10.88 -9.86
CA ALA A 506 -31.54 11.01 -8.49
C ALA A 506 -30.00 11.04 -8.47
N PHE A 507 -29.36 10.16 -9.25
CA PHE A 507 -27.91 10.20 -9.43
C PHE A 507 -27.42 11.50 -10.06
N MET A 508 -28.10 11.99 -11.11
CA MET A 508 -27.73 13.23 -11.79
C MET A 508 -27.82 14.44 -10.85
N LEU A 509 -28.80 14.49 -9.94
CA LEU A 509 -28.88 15.52 -8.90
C LEU A 509 -27.65 15.50 -7.99
N PHE A 510 -27.26 14.30 -7.52
CA PHE A 510 -26.06 14.16 -6.70
C PHE A 510 -24.78 14.50 -7.48
N ASN A 511 -24.68 14.09 -8.75
CA ASN A 511 -23.56 14.51 -9.60
C ASN A 511 -23.57 16.02 -9.87
N GLY A 512 -24.74 16.66 -10.01
CA GLY A 512 -24.86 18.11 -10.13
C GLY A 512 -24.30 18.84 -8.91
N PHE A 513 -24.53 18.30 -7.71
CA PHE A 513 -23.89 18.79 -6.48
C PHE A 513 -22.36 18.61 -6.52
N ILE A 514 -21.86 17.45 -7.00
CA ILE A 514 -20.42 17.24 -7.20
C ILE A 514 -19.85 18.27 -8.18
N VAL A 515 -20.49 18.48 -9.34
CA VAL A 515 -20.08 19.49 -10.34
C VAL A 515 -19.97 20.87 -9.71
N PHE A 516 -20.99 21.28 -8.94
CA PHE A 516 -20.95 22.54 -8.20
C PHE A 516 -19.78 22.59 -7.21
N CYS A 517 -19.55 21.53 -6.43
CA CYS A 517 -18.45 21.49 -5.47
C CYS A 517 -17.07 21.55 -6.15
N THR A 518 -16.92 20.94 -7.33
CA THR A 518 -15.65 20.96 -8.07
C THR A 518 -15.27 22.34 -8.62
N LEU A 519 -16.21 23.31 -8.69
CA LEU A 519 -15.90 24.72 -8.99
C LEU A 519 -14.88 25.32 -8.01
N PHE A 520 -14.85 24.81 -6.78
CA PHE A 520 -13.95 25.24 -5.72
C PHE A 520 -12.63 24.45 -5.66
N LEU A 521 -12.47 23.40 -6.48
CA LEU A 521 -11.24 22.59 -6.55
C LEU A 521 -10.27 23.11 -7.62
N ASN A 522 -10.57 22.80 -8.89
CA ASN A 522 -9.81 23.25 -10.05
C ASN A 522 -10.60 23.01 -11.34
N VAL A 523 -10.16 23.66 -12.41
CA VAL A 523 -10.80 23.60 -13.73
C VAL A 523 -10.89 22.16 -14.26
N ALA A 524 -9.85 21.36 -14.09
CA ALA A 524 -9.83 19.98 -14.58
C ALA A 524 -10.90 19.10 -13.90
N TRP A 525 -11.07 19.22 -12.57
CA TRP A 525 -12.11 18.52 -11.81
C TRP A 525 -13.51 18.97 -12.19
N PHE A 526 -13.70 20.26 -12.50
CA PHE A 526 -14.96 20.77 -13.01
C PHE A 526 -15.33 20.12 -14.35
N PHE A 527 -14.43 20.13 -15.33
CA PHE A 527 -14.70 19.49 -16.62
C PHE A 527 -14.84 17.96 -16.50
N TYR A 528 -14.06 17.32 -15.63
CA TYR A 528 -14.16 15.89 -15.39
C TYR A 528 -15.54 15.48 -14.83
N SER A 529 -16.05 16.22 -13.84
CA SER A 529 -17.38 15.94 -13.28
C SER A 529 -18.53 16.34 -14.21
N LEU A 530 -18.39 17.46 -14.93
CA LEU A 530 -19.36 17.95 -15.90
C LEU A 530 -19.51 16.98 -17.08
N THR A 531 -18.40 16.46 -17.61
CA THR A 531 -18.45 15.51 -18.72
C THR A 531 -19.00 14.15 -18.29
N PHE A 532 -18.83 13.74 -17.03
CA PHE A 532 -19.53 12.57 -16.49
C PHE A 532 -21.05 12.79 -16.42
N LEU A 533 -21.52 14.03 -16.22
CA LEU A 533 -22.95 14.34 -16.30
C LEU A 533 -23.51 14.08 -17.70
N LEU A 534 -22.74 14.33 -18.76
CA LEU A 534 -23.14 14.00 -20.14
C LEU A 534 -23.34 12.49 -20.33
N VAL A 535 -22.46 11.68 -19.72
CA VAL A 535 -22.60 10.21 -19.70
C VAL A 535 -23.88 9.80 -18.96
N ALA A 536 -24.16 10.40 -17.80
CA ALA A 536 -25.40 10.14 -17.05
C ALA A 536 -26.66 10.54 -17.85
N ILE A 537 -26.62 11.66 -18.60
CA ILE A 537 -27.69 12.05 -19.53
C ILE A 537 -27.88 10.98 -20.61
N SER A 538 -26.80 10.41 -21.15
CA SER A 538 -26.91 9.35 -22.15
C SER A 538 -27.63 8.12 -21.59
N PHE A 539 -27.38 7.77 -20.32
CA PHE A 539 -28.06 6.67 -19.64
C PHE A 539 -29.54 6.98 -19.39
N LEU A 540 -29.87 8.23 -19.05
CA LEU A 540 -31.25 8.67 -18.88
C LEU A 540 -32.03 8.58 -20.20
N LEU A 541 -31.46 9.12 -21.28
CA LEU A 541 -32.07 9.09 -22.61
C LEU A 541 -32.26 7.66 -23.10
N ASP A 542 -31.30 6.77 -22.81
CA ASP A 542 -31.44 5.34 -23.07
C ASP A 542 -32.61 4.74 -22.27
N ALA A 543 -32.72 5.03 -20.98
CA ALA A 543 -33.79 4.51 -20.13
C ALA A 543 -35.21 4.88 -20.60
N ILE A 544 -35.38 6.06 -21.20
CA ILE A 544 -36.67 6.56 -21.71
C ILE A 544 -36.88 6.34 -23.21
N HIS A 545 -36.02 5.56 -23.87
CA HIS A 545 -36.08 5.32 -25.33
C HIS A 545 -35.95 6.57 -26.21
N ALA A 546 -35.27 7.61 -25.73
CA ALA A 546 -35.06 8.86 -26.44
C ALA A 546 -33.58 9.13 -26.78
N LEU A 547 -32.69 8.13 -26.67
CA LEU A 547 -31.27 8.28 -26.96
C LEU A 547 -31.04 8.52 -28.46
N PRO A 548 -30.54 9.71 -28.86
CA PRO A 548 -30.18 9.97 -30.25
C PRO A 548 -29.01 9.08 -30.66
N ALA A 549 -29.00 8.62 -31.91
CA ALA A 549 -27.91 7.83 -32.44
C ALA A 549 -26.57 8.56 -32.30
N GLY A 550 -25.60 7.90 -31.64
CA GLY A 550 -24.25 8.42 -31.45
C GLY A 550 -24.07 9.43 -30.29
N TYR A 551 -25.13 9.82 -29.58
CA TYR A 551 -24.99 10.72 -28.42
C TYR A 551 -24.16 10.09 -27.28
N ASP A 552 -24.42 8.82 -26.97
CA ASP A 552 -23.67 8.07 -25.96
C ASP A 552 -22.20 7.90 -26.35
N ILE A 553 -21.92 7.63 -27.62
CA ILE A 553 -20.56 7.57 -28.16
C ILE A 553 -19.85 8.92 -27.99
N ALA A 554 -20.50 10.03 -28.36
CA ALA A 554 -19.91 11.36 -28.22
C ALA A 554 -19.67 11.74 -26.75
N ALA A 555 -20.65 11.52 -25.87
CA ALA A 555 -20.55 11.83 -24.45
C ALA A 555 -19.43 11.05 -23.77
N THR A 556 -19.31 9.75 -24.08
CA THR A 556 -18.27 8.88 -23.53
C THR A 556 -16.90 9.25 -24.09
N LEU A 557 -16.76 9.49 -25.40
CA LEU A 557 -15.51 9.94 -25.99
C LEU A 557 -15.00 11.24 -25.34
N ILE A 558 -15.88 12.23 -25.13
CA ILE A 558 -15.54 13.49 -24.45
C ILE A 558 -15.06 13.22 -23.02
N PHE A 559 -15.81 12.43 -22.23
CA PHE A 559 -15.42 12.07 -20.87
C PHE A 559 -14.08 11.28 -20.83
N GLY A 560 -13.85 10.41 -21.82
CA GLY A 560 -12.62 9.64 -21.96
C GLY A 560 -11.41 10.53 -22.24
N LEU A 561 -11.55 11.53 -23.12
CA LEU A 561 -10.48 12.49 -23.43
C LEU A 561 -10.16 13.39 -22.23
N VAL A 562 -11.17 13.89 -21.52
CA VAL A 562 -10.98 14.67 -20.29
C VAL A 562 -10.31 13.81 -19.21
N SER A 563 -10.75 12.56 -19.05
CA SER A 563 -10.11 11.61 -18.13
C SER A 563 -8.65 11.32 -18.49
N PHE A 564 -8.32 11.26 -19.79
CA PHE A 564 -6.95 11.06 -20.26
C PHE A 564 -6.06 12.26 -19.94
N TYR A 565 -6.57 13.48 -20.09
CA TYR A 565 -5.87 14.69 -19.64
C TYR A 565 -5.60 14.66 -18.14
N CYS A 566 -6.62 14.33 -17.32
CA CYS A 566 -6.46 14.21 -15.88
C CYS A 566 -5.47 13.12 -15.48
N PHE A 567 -5.49 11.96 -16.16
CA PHE A 567 -4.50 10.90 -15.99
C PHE A 567 -3.08 11.39 -16.25
N LEU A 568 -2.86 12.06 -17.38
CA LEU A 568 -1.55 12.57 -17.76
C LEU A 568 -1.07 13.62 -16.75
N SER A 569 -1.92 14.59 -16.39
CA SER A 569 -1.58 15.62 -15.41
C SER A 569 -1.27 15.02 -14.03
N ALA A 570 -2.08 14.06 -13.54
CA ALA A 570 -1.81 13.37 -12.28
C ALA A 570 -0.47 12.61 -12.31
N LEU A 571 -0.15 11.96 -13.42
CA LEU A 571 1.10 11.22 -13.60
C LEU A 571 2.31 12.17 -13.60
N PHE A 572 2.25 13.27 -14.35
CA PHE A 572 3.29 14.31 -14.35
C PHE A 572 3.49 14.90 -12.95
N ASN A 573 2.40 15.28 -12.28
CA ASN A 573 2.44 15.87 -10.93
C ASN A 573 2.92 14.87 -9.85
N SER A 574 2.88 13.57 -10.14
CA SER A 574 3.40 12.51 -9.25
C SER A 574 4.91 12.26 -9.42
N VAL A 575 5.50 12.63 -10.56
CA VAL A 575 6.89 12.29 -10.90
C VAL A 575 7.82 13.52 -10.97
N PHE A 576 7.34 14.68 -11.41
CA PHE A 576 8.14 15.89 -11.58
C PHE A 576 7.90 16.95 -10.49
N GLU A 577 8.89 17.82 -10.26
CA GLU A 577 8.78 19.01 -9.42
C GLU A 577 8.11 20.15 -10.18
N GLY A 578 7.20 20.87 -9.52
CA GLY A 578 6.34 21.86 -10.17
C GLY A 578 5.17 21.24 -10.96
N SER A 579 4.13 22.04 -11.23
CA SER A 579 3.00 21.59 -12.04
C SER A 579 3.35 21.77 -13.53
N CYS A 580 3.85 20.72 -14.18
CA CYS A 580 4.17 20.75 -15.61
C CYS A 580 2.92 20.74 -16.50
N LEU A 581 1.84 20.09 -16.06
CA LEU A 581 0.53 20.10 -16.71
C LEU A 581 -0.52 20.72 -15.79
N PRO A 582 -1.11 21.88 -16.14
CA PRO A 582 -1.95 22.63 -15.23
C PRO A 582 -3.32 21.97 -15.04
N MET A 583 -3.67 21.63 -13.80
CA MET A 583 -5.05 21.29 -13.44
C MET A 583 -5.98 22.52 -13.40
N GLY A 584 -5.41 23.72 -13.49
CA GLY A 584 -6.12 25.00 -13.38
C GLY A 584 -6.30 25.45 -11.93
N ARG A 585 -6.70 26.71 -11.75
CA ARG A 585 -7.10 27.26 -10.44
C ARG A 585 -8.60 27.00 -10.21
N PRO A 586 -9.10 27.06 -8.96
CA PRO A 586 -10.54 27.06 -8.70
C PRO A 586 -11.25 28.12 -9.55
N ILE A 587 -12.40 27.77 -10.15
CA ILE A 587 -13.24 28.70 -10.92
C ILE A 587 -13.87 29.71 -9.97
N VAL A 588 -14.30 29.25 -8.80
CA VAL A 588 -14.82 30.09 -7.73
C VAL A 588 -13.86 30.06 -6.55
N GLN A 589 -13.29 31.21 -6.21
CA GLN A 589 -12.46 31.37 -5.02
C GLN A 589 -13.31 31.91 -3.89
N LEU A 590 -13.55 31.10 -2.86
CA LEU A 590 -14.17 31.58 -1.63
C LEU A 590 -13.16 32.43 -0.86
N SER A 591 -13.44 33.73 -0.72
CA SER A 591 -12.74 34.58 0.24
C SER A 591 -12.97 34.02 1.64
N GLY A 592 -11.93 33.40 2.23
CA GLY A 592 -11.98 32.86 3.60
C GLY A 592 -11.65 31.37 3.75
N VAL A 593 -11.71 30.54 2.70
CA VAL A 593 -11.41 29.08 2.81
C VAL A 593 -9.92 28.74 2.60
N GLY A 594 -9.09 29.75 2.32
CA GLY A 594 -7.64 29.74 2.59
C GLY A 594 -7.23 30.86 3.56
N GLY A 595 -8.21 31.46 4.26
CA GLY A 595 -8.13 32.74 4.96
C GLY A 595 -7.42 32.70 6.31
N GLY A 596 -6.48 31.78 6.50
CA GLY A 596 -5.63 31.73 7.68
C GLY A 596 -4.22 32.28 7.47
N MET A 597 -3.73 32.31 6.22
CA MET A 597 -2.34 32.72 5.94
C MET A 597 -2.04 34.17 6.32
N THR A 598 -3.06 35.03 6.44
CA THR A 598 -2.89 36.41 6.89
C THR A 598 -2.90 36.57 8.40
N LYS A 599 -3.31 35.56 9.18
CA LYS A 599 -3.33 35.59 10.66
C LYS A 599 -2.34 34.63 11.32
N CYS A 600 -2.08 33.47 10.73
CA CYS A 600 -1.11 32.49 11.21
C CYS A 600 -0.04 32.25 10.14
N LEU A 601 1.22 32.50 10.49
CA LEU A 601 2.33 32.41 9.54
C LEU A 601 2.77 30.94 9.37
N HIS A 602 2.61 30.39 8.16
CA HIS A 602 3.09 29.05 7.82
C HIS A 602 4.49 29.14 7.22
N LEU A 603 5.50 28.58 7.91
CA LEU A 603 6.90 28.70 7.53
C LEU A 603 7.55 27.33 7.34
N PRO A 604 8.23 27.05 6.22
CA PRO A 604 8.84 25.73 5.98
C PRO A 604 10.00 25.44 6.94
N ALA A 605 10.00 24.27 7.58
CA ALA A 605 11.03 23.80 8.51
C ALA A 605 12.43 23.68 7.90
N ARG A 606 12.49 23.39 6.60
CA ARG A 606 13.75 23.18 5.86
C ARG A 606 14.54 24.43 5.54
N LYS A 607 14.04 25.62 5.89
CA LYS A 607 14.74 26.88 5.68
C LYS A 607 15.20 27.45 7.03
N ALA A 608 16.51 27.65 7.19
CA ALA A 608 17.07 28.26 8.40
C ALA A 608 16.45 29.64 8.72
N SER A 609 16.14 30.44 7.69
CA SER A 609 15.45 31.72 7.83
C SER A 609 14.04 31.58 8.45
N SER A 610 13.35 30.49 8.14
CA SER A 610 12.02 30.17 8.66
C SER A 610 12.09 29.76 10.13
N VAL A 611 13.04 28.91 10.50
CA VAL A 611 13.27 28.53 11.91
C VAL A 611 13.63 29.76 12.74
N LYS A 612 14.53 30.62 12.23
CA LYS A 612 14.88 31.90 12.88
C LYS A 612 13.65 32.79 13.07
N ARG A 613 12.78 32.89 12.06
CA ARG A 613 11.56 33.69 12.16
C ARG A 613 10.58 33.14 13.19
N ILE A 614 10.42 31.82 13.30
CA ILE A 614 9.65 31.19 14.39
C ILE A 614 10.28 31.50 15.76
N ALA A 615 11.62 31.42 15.86
CA ALA A 615 12.33 31.76 17.09
C ALA A 615 12.07 33.22 17.52
N ASP A 616 12.07 34.17 16.57
CA ASP A 616 11.76 35.57 16.85
C ASP A 616 10.32 35.75 17.35
N ILE A 617 9.35 35.04 16.77
CA ILE A 617 7.95 35.07 17.22
C ILE A 617 7.83 34.55 18.65
N LEU A 618 8.47 33.42 18.97
CA LEU A 618 8.47 32.85 20.33
C LEU A 618 9.13 33.81 21.34
N LYS A 619 10.27 34.41 20.97
CA LYS A 619 10.97 35.40 21.81
C LYS A 619 10.16 36.66 22.05
N ASN A 620 9.26 37.01 21.14
CA ASN A 620 8.35 38.16 21.26
C ASN A 620 7.00 37.81 21.93
N GLY A 621 6.87 36.62 22.52
CA GLY A 621 5.68 36.22 23.28
C GLY A 621 4.57 35.59 22.43
N GLY A 622 4.85 35.19 21.19
CA GLY A 622 3.92 34.42 20.38
C GLY A 622 3.89 32.93 20.73
N THR A 623 2.85 32.23 20.27
CA THR A 623 2.69 30.77 20.35
C THR A 623 2.84 30.15 18.96
N CYS A 624 3.62 29.08 18.86
CA CYS A 624 3.89 28.44 17.58
C CYS A 624 3.55 26.95 17.59
N GLY A 625 3.00 26.45 16.49
CA GLY A 625 2.95 25.02 16.21
C GLY A 625 4.28 24.54 15.64
N ILE A 626 4.87 23.48 16.18
CA ILE A 626 6.16 22.96 15.71
C ILE A 626 6.12 21.44 15.49
N PRO A 627 6.92 20.90 14.54
CA PRO A 627 7.05 19.46 14.33
C PRO A 627 7.83 18.80 15.47
N THR A 628 7.69 17.49 15.63
CA THR A 628 8.52 16.70 16.56
C THR A 628 8.75 15.30 15.98
N ASP A 629 9.58 14.51 16.66
CA ASP A 629 9.78 13.06 16.50
C ASP A 629 8.54 12.21 16.83
N THR A 630 7.45 12.82 17.30
CA THR A 630 6.19 12.15 17.68
C THR A 630 5.02 12.81 16.97
N VAL A 631 4.40 13.83 17.57
CA VAL A 631 3.24 14.56 17.03
C VAL A 631 3.55 16.07 17.00
N TYR A 632 2.83 16.86 16.22
CA TYR A 632 2.93 18.31 16.30
C TYR A 632 2.47 18.81 17.67
N VAL A 633 3.13 19.84 18.15
CA VAL A 633 2.87 20.44 19.47
C VAL A 633 2.74 21.95 19.37
N LEU A 634 2.02 22.54 20.32
CA LEU A 634 1.92 23.98 20.51
C LEU A 634 2.94 24.38 21.57
N VAL A 635 3.74 25.39 21.27
CA VAL A 635 4.84 25.82 22.13
C VAL A 635 4.83 27.33 22.38
N ALA A 636 5.38 27.69 23.54
CA ALA A 636 5.67 29.05 23.96
C ALA A 636 7.07 29.10 24.59
N ALA A 637 7.75 30.25 24.52
CA ALA A 637 9.03 30.43 25.21
C ALA A 637 8.83 30.41 26.74
N CYS A 638 9.64 29.64 27.46
CA CYS A 638 9.54 29.46 28.92
C CYS A 638 9.69 30.78 29.69
N ASN A 639 10.53 31.69 29.20
CA ASN A 639 10.78 32.99 29.81
C ASN A 639 9.73 34.08 29.46
N ARG A 640 8.61 33.72 28.82
CA ARG A 640 7.51 34.61 28.45
C ARG A 640 6.19 34.16 29.11
N PRO A 641 5.90 34.60 30.35
CA PRO A 641 4.70 34.17 31.08
C PRO A 641 3.39 34.38 30.32
N ASP A 642 3.22 35.51 29.64
CA ASP A 642 2.00 35.82 28.86
C ASP A 642 1.78 34.81 27.71
N ALA A 643 2.85 34.37 27.06
CA ALA A 643 2.79 33.40 25.97
C ALA A 643 2.44 32.00 26.49
N VAL A 644 3.01 31.63 27.64
CA VAL A 644 2.72 30.36 28.32
C VAL A 644 1.27 30.34 28.80
N GLU A 645 0.77 31.44 29.34
CA GLU A 645 -0.64 31.60 29.70
C GLU A 645 -1.56 31.47 28.48
N LYS A 646 -1.24 32.15 27.37
CA LYS A 646 -1.98 32.04 26.10
C LYS A 646 -2.02 30.59 25.60
N ALA A 647 -0.89 29.87 25.66
CA ALA A 647 -0.82 28.46 25.31
C ALA A 647 -1.66 27.58 26.25
N HIS A 648 -1.64 27.86 27.56
CA HIS A 648 -2.46 27.16 28.55
C HIS A 648 -3.97 27.38 28.31
N GLN A 649 -4.40 28.63 28.11
CA GLN A 649 -5.80 29.01 27.86
C GLN A 649 -6.33 28.51 26.51
N SER A 650 -5.45 28.09 25.59
CA SER A 650 -5.87 27.46 24.34
C SER A 650 -6.70 26.18 24.59
N LYS A 651 -6.54 25.55 25.77
CA LYS A 651 -7.16 24.29 26.19
C LYS A 651 -8.25 24.48 27.25
N ARG A 652 -9.38 23.78 27.09
CA ARG A 652 -10.54 23.84 28.00
C ARG A 652 -10.36 23.06 29.32
N GLN A 653 -9.54 22.00 29.35
CA GLN A 653 -9.19 21.24 30.57
C GLN A 653 -7.67 21.22 30.82
N ALA A 654 -7.03 22.39 30.79
CA ALA A 654 -5.59 22.49 30.97
C ALA A 654 -5.12 22.03 32.37
N GLN A 655 -5.99 22.12 33.39
CA GLN A 655 -5.69 21.71 34.76
C GLN A 655 -5.48 20.20 34.92
N ASP A 656 -6.19 19.37 34.14
CA ASP A 656 -6.08 17.90 34.23
C ASP A 656 -4.86 17.34 33.48
N ARG A 657 -4.20 18.17 32.65
CA ARG A 657 -3.05 17.78 31.83
C ARG A 657 -2.01 18.91 31.81
N PRO A 658 -1.11 18.96 32.80
CA PRO A 658 -0.16 20.05 32.92
C PRO A 658 0.80 20.10 31.71
N MET A 659 1.25 21.31 31.37
CA MET A 659 2.22 21.49 30.28
C MET A 659 3.59 20.93 30.68
N SER A 660 4.34 20.50 29.67
CA SER A 660 5.70 19.97 29.83
C SER A 660 6.75 21.01 29.43
N LEU A 661 7.96 20.85 29.94
CA LEU A 661 9.11 21.71 29.66
C LEU A 661 10.11 21.01 28.76
N TRP A 662 10.50 21.62 27.65
CA TRP A 662 11.44 21.01 26.72
C TRP A 662 12.73 21.82 26.63
N ILE A 663 13.84 21.10 26.60
CA ILE A 663 15.20 21.61 26.50
C ILE A 663 15.90 20.95 25.30
N SER A 664 16.93 21.58 24.76
CA SER A 664 17.68 21.07 23.60
C SER A 664 18.81 20.13 24.00
N SER A 665 19.34 20.30 25.22
CA SER A 665 20.45 19.50 25.74
C SER A 665 20.46 19.51 27.26
N LEU A 666 20.94 18.42 27.87
CA LEU A 666 21.18 18.34 29.31
C LEU A 666 22.17 19.40 29.81
N LYS A 667 23.01 19.98 28.93
CA LYS A 667 23.87 21.12 29.26
C LYS A 667 23.08 22.31 29.84
N GLN A 668 21.81 22.49 29.44
CA GLN A 668 20.96 23.56 30.00
C GLN A 668 20.60 23.33 31.47
N LEU A 669 20.70 22.10 31.98
CA LEU A 669 20.45 21.73 33.37
C LEU A 669 21.75 21.56 34.18
N GLU A 670 22.92 21.63 33.55
CA GLU A 670 24.21 21.39 34.19
C GLU A 670 24.45 22.29 35.44
N PRO A 671 24.08 23.59 35.45
CA PRO A 671 24.15 24.41 36.65
C PRO A 671 23.32 23.87 37.84
N ALA A 672 22.23 23.16 37.54
CA ALA A 672 21.32 22.56 38.52
C ALA A 672 21.61 21.07 38.78
N LYS A 673 22.69 20.50 38.23
CA LYS A 673 23.00 19.05 38.35
C LYS A 673 23.02 18.56 39.80
N HIS A 674 23.52 19.39 40.71
CA HIS A 674 23.60 19.10 42.14
C HIS A 674 22.23 18.93 42.84
N LEU A 675 21.13 19.33 42.19
CA LEU A 675 19.77 19.20 42.69
C LEU A 675 19.09 17.89 42.24
N PHE A 676 19.72 17.10 41.38
CA PHE A 676 19.22 15.81 40.92
C PHE A 676 20.01 14.68 41.58
N SER A 677 19.35 13.56 41.85
CA SER A 677 20.06 12.37 42.29
C SER A 677 20.94 11.80 41.17
N PRO A 678 22.05 11.11 41.50
CA PRO A 678 22.92 10.51 40.49
C PRO A 678 22.18 9.57 39.54
N VAL A 679 21.30 8.72 40.10
CA VAL A 679 20.50 7.75 39.32
C VAL A 679 19.55 8.47 38.35
N LEU A 680 18.91 9.56 38.79
CA LEU A 680 18.04 10.35 37.91
C LEU A 680 18.84 11.01 36.80
N TRP A 681 20.00 11.59 37.10
CA TRP A 681 20.86 12.23 36.11
C TRP A 681 21.32 11.25 35.02
N ASP A 682 21.84 10.09 35.44
CA ASP A 682 22.31 9.06 34.52
C ASP A 682 21.16 8.47 33.69
N PHE A 683 19.96 8.36 34.27
CA PHE A 683 18.77 7.96 33.54
C PHE A 683 18.33 9.01 32.52
N MET A 684 18.39 10.30 32.84
CA MET A 684 18.12 11.37 31.87
C MET A 684 19.12 11.33 30.70
N GLU A 685 20.40 11.09 30.98
CA GLU A 685 21.46 11.00 29.96
C GLU A 685 21.29 9.77 29.05
N ALA A 686 20.90 8.63 29.61
CA ALA A 686 20.65 7.42 28.83
C ALA A 686 19.32 7.46 28.06
N ALA A 687 18.32 8.17 28.58
CA ALA A 687 16.99 8.24 27.98
C ALA A 687 16.87 9.27 26.86
N TRP A 688 17.73 10.29 26.78
CA TRP A 688 17.59 11.39 25.82
C TRP A 688 18.80 11.59 24.91
N PRO A 689 18.60 12.11 23.67
CA PRO A 689 17.34 12.54 23.06
C PRO A 689 16.43 11.37 22.65
N SER A 690 15.12 11.45 22.92
CA SER A 690 14.18 10.37 22.56
C SER A 690 12.70 10.75 22.69
N PRO A 691 11.76 9.86 22.30
CA PRO A 691 10.34 10.02 22.52
C PRO A 691 9.85 9.60 23.92
N ILE A 692 10.69 9.84 24.93
CA ILE A 692 10.39 9.63 26.35
C ILE A 692 10.30 11.00 27.05
N SER A 693 9.22 11.26 27.77
CA SER A 693 9.06 12.40 28.68
C SER A 693 9.22 11.92 30.12
N LEU A 694 10.05 12.59 30.91
CA LEU A 694 10.33 12.21 32.30
C LEU A 694 9.66 13.20 33.25
N VAL A 695 8.83 12.70 34.15
CA VAL A 695 8.22 13.48 35.23
C VAL A 695 9.13 13.42 36.43
N VAL A 696 9.73 14.56 36.78
CA VAL A 696 10.70 14.67 37.89
C VAL A 696 10.14 15.54 39.01
N PRO A 697 10.61 15.38 40.26
CA PRO A 697 10.21 16.26 41.35
C PRO A 697 10.47 17.73 41.02
N ARG A 698 9.51 18.58 41.36
CA ARG A 698 9.67 20.03 41.23
C ARG A 698 10.66 20.52 42.28
N GLY A 699 11.60 21.38 41.89
CA GLY A 699 12.58 21.98 42.78
C GLY A 699 13.18 23.25 42.19
N GLU A 700 14.20 23.80 42.86
CA GLU A 700 14.88 25.04 42.48
C GLU A 700 15.54 24.97 41.09
N TRP A 701 15.78 23.75 40.57
CA TRP A 701 16.30 23.53 39.21
C TRP A 701 15.44 24.20 38.12
N VAL A 702 14.15 24.39 38.38
CA VAL A 702 13.20 25.05 37.47
C VAL A 702 13.58 26.51 37.22
N ASP A 703 14.13 27.20 38.22
CA ASP A 703 14.49 28.61 38.12
C ASP A 703 15.71 28.84 37.23
N PHE A 704 16.62 27.87 37.16
CA PHE A 704 17.77 27.89 36.25
C PHE A 704 17.35 27.88 34.76
N LEU A 705 16.11 27.48 34.45
CA LEU A 705 15.54 27.48 33.10
C LEU A 705 14.74 28.76 32.79
N GLY A 706 14.74 29.74 33.69
CA GLY A 706 14.16 31.06 33.46
C GLY A 706 12.63 31.10 33.47
N MET A 707 11.99 30.19 34.21
CA MET A 707 10.53 29.97 34.17
C MET A 707 9.70 31.13 34.75
N LYS A 708 10.25 31.95 35.67
CA LYS A 708 9.57 33.14 36.26
C LYS A 708 8.09 32.83 36.63
N ASP A 709 7.17 33.75 36.36
CA ASP A 709 5.73 33.58 36.65
C ASP A 709 5.03 32.52 35.79
N SER A 710 5.68 31.99 34.76
CA SER A 710 5.11 30.93 33.92
C SER A 710 5.03 29.58 34.65
N ALA A 711 5.77 29.44 35.75
CA ALA A 711 5.93 28.21 36.50
C ALA A 711 4.60 27.67 37.07
N LYS A 712 3.57 28.52 37.24
CA LYS A 712 2.22 28.12 37.67
C LYS A 712 1.42 27.34 36.62
N TYR A 713 1.82 27.41 35.34
CA TYR A 713 1.15 26.72 34.23
C TYR A 713 1.90 25.47 33.75
N VAL A 714 3.08 25.17 34.32
CA VAL A 714 3.98 24.10 33.88
C VAL A 714 4.14 23.07 34.99
N GLY A 715 3.82 21.81 34.70
CA GLY A 715 3.77 20.74 35.68
C GLY A 715 2.67 20.91 36.73
N THR A 716 2.80 20.18 37.83
CA THR A 716 2.01 20.31 39.05
C THR A 716 2.83 21.02 40.14
N PRO A 717 2.25 21.34 41.30
CA PRO A 717 3.03 21.81 42.44
C PRO A 717 4.13 20.83 42.89
N GLN A 718 3.99 19.53 42.63
CA GLN A 718 4.91 18.49 43.10
C GLN A 718 5.91 18.01 42.03
N SER A 719 5.57 18.10 40.74
CA SER A 719 6.40 17.52 39.68
C SER A 719 6.27 18.24 38.34
N VAL A 720 7.31 18.14 37.51
CA VAL A 720 7.36 18.73 36.16
C VAL A 720 7.76 17.67 35.14
N ALA A 721 7.04 17.59 34.04
CA ALA A 721 7.41 16.75 32.90
C ALA A 721 8.44 17.49 32.05
N ILE A 722 9.61 16.86 31.82
CA ILE A 722 10.68 17.39 30.98
C ILE A 722 11.03 16.43 29.82
N ARG A 723 11.53 16.97 28.71
CA ARG A 723 11.93 16.18 27.52
C ARG A 723 13.00 16.87 26.68
N ILE A 724 13.89 16.07 26.08
CA ILE A 724 14.68 16.45 24.90
C ILE A 724 14.16 15.63 23.71
N PRO A 725 13.48 16.26 22.73
CA PRO A 725 12.94 15.55 21.58
C PRO A 725 14.03 15.11 20.61
N ASP A 726 13.86 13.96 19.94
CA ASP A 726 14.76 13.50 18.88
C ASP A 726 14.40 14.12 17.52
N CYS A 727 14.34 15.45 17.47
CA CYS A 727 13.94 16.20 16.29
C CYS A 727 14.89 17.37 16.08
N SER A 728 15.79 17.26 15.10
CA SER A 728 16.86 18.22 14.85
C SER A 728 16.36 19.66 14.66
N VAL A 729 15.27 19.86 13.91
CA VAL A 729 14.67 21.18 13.69
C VAL A 729 14.14 21.78 15.00
N THR A 730 13.51 20.96 15.84
CA THR A 730 12.93 21.41 17.11
C THR A 730 14.01 21.66 18.17
N THR A 731 15.00 20.78 18.27
CA THR A 731 16.16 20.99 19.13
C THR A 731 16.91 22.26 18.75
N HIS A 732 17.14 22.49 17.45
CA HIS A 732 17.76 23.73 16.96
C HIS A 732 16.91 24.98 17.24
N LEU A 733 15.58 24.87 17.15
CA LEU A 733 14.69 25.96 17.54
C LEU A 733 14.80 26.28 19.04
N ILE A 734 14.88 25.25 19.89
CA ILE A 734 15.07 25.41 21.34
C ILE A 734 16.44 26.04 21.63
N ASP A 735 17.50 25.69 20.90
CA ASP A 735 18.81 26.36 21.04
C ASP A 735 18.73 27.86 20.74
N LEU A 736 17.94 28.26 19.74
CA LEU A 736 17.77 29.66 19.37
C LEU A 736 16.92 30.42 20.39
N VAL A 737 15.88 29.80 20.96
CA VAL A 737 14.88 30.45 21.82
C VAL A 737 15.25 30.41 23.31
N GLY A 738 15.90 29.33 23.75
CA GLY A 738 15.91 28.88 25.14
C GLY A 738 14.84 27.83 25.42
N PRO A 739 14.74 27.32 26.67
CA PRO A 739 13.73 26.33 27.05
C PRO A 739 12.31 26.74 26.62
N ILE A 740 11.51 25.77 26.19
CA ILE A 740 10.14 26.01 25.72
C ILE A 740 9.13 25.21 26.53
N VAL A 741 7.95 25.78 26.71
CA VAL A 741 6.81 25.10 27.31
C VAL A 741 5.97 24.50 26.20
N VAL A 742 5.56 23.25 26.38
CA VAL A 742 4.96 22.43 25.34
C VAL A 742 3.66 21.82 25.81
N THR A 743 2.65 21.92 24.93
CA THR A 743 1.36 21.28 25.07
C THR A 743 0.92 20.67 23.74
N SER A 744 0.05 19.66 23.75
CA SER A 744 -0.44 19.07 22.49
C SER A 744 -1.22 20.10 21.66
N ALA A 745 -1.04 20.09 20.33
CA ALA A 745 -1.62 21.09 19.41
C ALA A 745 -3.07 20.78 18.98
N ASN A 746 -3.89 20.33 19.92
CA ASN A 746 -5.28 19.95 19.72
C ASN A 746 -6.16 20.44 20.89
N PRO A 747 -7.44 20.76 20.63
CA PRO A 747 -8.45 20.89 21.66
C PRO A 747 -8.49 19.66 22.56
N THR A 748 -8.79 19.88 23.83
CA THR A 748 -8.88 18.81 24.81
C THR A 748 -9.90 17.74 24.37
N GLY A 749 -9.49 16.47 24.38
CA GLY A 749 -10.35 15.32 24.02
C GLY A 749 -10.31 14.93 22.55
N GLU A 750 -9.74 15.76 21.68
CA GLU A 750 -9.55 15.43 20.26
C GLU A 750 -8.28 14.62 20.00
N ALA A 751 -8.19 14.01 18.82
CA ALA A 751 -6.97 13.33 18.37
C ALA A 751 -5.77 14.30 18.32
N ASP A 752 -4.55 13.77 18.50
CA ASP A 752 -3.33 14.55 18.36
C ASP A 752 -3.16 15.09 16.93
N THR A 753 -2.36 16.15 16.78
CA THR A 753 -2.02 16.71 15.47
C THR A 753 -0.78 16.04 14.89
N THR A 754 -0.90 15.44 13.72
CA THR A 754 0.20 14.75 13.02
C THR A 754 0.64 15.47 11.75
N HIS A 755 0.17 16.70 11.51
CA HIS A 755 0.58 17.50 10.35
C HIS A 755 0.36 18.99 10.63
N HIS A 756 1.22 19.85 10.09
CA HIS A 756 1.15 21.31 10.30
C HIS A 756 -0.22 21.91 9.93
N ASN A 757 -0.85 21.44 8.83
CA ASN A 757 -2.20 21.88 8.46
C ASN A 757 -3.28 21.59 9.52
N GLN A 758 -3.12 20.51 10.29
CA GLN A 758 -4.08 20.17 11.35
C GLN A 758 -3.95 21.14 12.55
N VAL A 759 -2.75 21.67 12.80
CA VAL A 759 -2.50 22.60 13.92
C VAL A 759 -3.38 23.84 13.76
N TYR A 760 -3.31 24.49 12.60
CA TYR A 760 -4.14 25.67 12.34
C TYR A 760 -5.62 25.32 12.23
N ALA A 761 -5.98 24.20 11.58
CA ALA A 761 -7.37 23.77 11.47
C ALA A 761 -8.05 23.56 12.83
N LYS A 762 -7.29 23.07 13.84
CA LYS A 762 -7.81 22.79 15.19
C LYS A 762 -7.73 23.97 16.14
N LEU A 763 -6.65 24.75 16.08
CA LEU A 763 -6.41 25.83 17.04
C LEU A 763 -6.80 27.22 16.51
N GLY A 764 -6.95 27.37 15.19
CA GLY A 764 -7.33 28.61 14.53
C GLY A 764 -6.47 29.79 14.95
N ASN A 765 -7.10 30.88 15.37
CA ASN A 765 -6.43 32.12 15.77
C ASN A 765 -5.67 32.04 17.11
N LYS A 766 -5.61 30.88 17.76
CA LYS A 766 -4.85 30.67 19.01
C LYS A 766 -3.35 30.38 18.76
N VAL A 767 -2.93 30.30 17.49
CA VAL A 767 -1.55 30.02 17.07
C VAL A 767 -1.08 31.14 16.16
N ASP A 768 0.06 31.73 16.48
CA ASP A 768 0.61 32.87 15.72
C ASP A 768 1.40 32.41 14.49
N ALA A 769 2.05 31.25 14.57
CA ALA A 769 2.77 30.65 13.44
C ALA A 769 2.86 29.13 13.53
N VAL A 770 3.06 28.46 12.40
CA VAL A 770 3.32 27.02 12.32
C VAL A 770 4.59 26.77 11.53
N LEU A 771 5.53 26.04 12.12
CA LEU A 771 6.71 25.53 11.44
C LEU A 771 6.30 24.25 10.67
N CYS A 772 6.29 24.32 9.34
CA CYS A 772 5.76 23.29 8.46
C CYS A 772 6.84 22.29 8.05
N ASP A 773 6.75 21.06 8.55
CA ASP A 773 7.64 19.95 8.21
C ASP A 773 6.88 18.72 7.67
N GLY A 774 5.72 18.95 7.04
CA GLY A 774 4.91 17.85 6.53
C GLY A 774 4.25 17.01 7.63
N PRO A 775 4.00 15.72 7.40
CA PRO A 775 3.46 14.81 8.40
C PRO A 775 4.51 14.47 9.46
N SER A 776 4.06 14.26 10.69
CA SER A 776 4.87 13.68 11.74
C SER A 776 5.34 12.26 11.37
N PRO A 777 6.53 11.84 11.81
CA PRO A 777 7.04 10.50 11.52
C PRO A 777 6.19 9.39 12.15
N GLU A 778 5.47 9.71 13.23
CA GLU A 778 4.65 8.77 13.99
C GLU A 778 3.27 9.35 14.30
N ASN A 779 2.33 8.46 14.66
CA ASN A 779 0.93 8.81 14.91
C ASN A 779 0.59 8.81 16.41
N ILE A 780 1.58 8.52 17.25
CA ILE A 780 1.42 8.24 18.68
C ILE A 780 2.34 9.20 19.44
N ALA A 781 1.84 9.77 20.53
CA ALA A 781 2.60 10.67 21.39
C ALA A 781 3.74 9.95 22.16
N SER A 782 4.58 10.73 22.84
CA SER A 782 5.68 10.23 23.66
C SER A 782 5.21 9.38 24.84
N THR A 783 6.09 8.46 25.28
CA THR A 783 5.92 7.72 26.54
C THR A 783 6.22 8.65 27.71
N VAL A 784 5.34 8.68 28.72
CA VAL A 784 5.47 9.57 29.90
C VAL A 784 5.74 8.71 31.13
N VAL A 785 6.94 8.87 31.69
CA VAL A 785 7.48 8.07 32.78
C VAL A 785 7.49 8.90 34.05
N ASP A 786 7.01 8.30 35.14
CA ASP A 786 7.09 8.90 36.47
C ASP A 786 8.42 8.52 37.13
N CYS A 787 9.28 9.51 37.33
CA CYS A 787 10.61 9.35 37.94
C CYS A 787 10.68 9.93 39.35
N THR A 788 9.56 10.34 39.97
CA THR A 788 9.61 10.95 41.32
C THR A 788 10.07 9.99 42.43
N LYS A 789 10.09 8.68 42.15
CA LYS A 789 10.53 7.62 43.09
C LYS A 789 11.74 6.83 42.57
N ILE A 790 12.47 7.35 41.59
CA ILE A 790 13.54 6.62 40.91
C ILE A 790 14.66 6.16 41.86
N ASP A 791 14.92 6.90 42.93
CA ASP A 791 15.92 6.55 43.94
C ASP A 791 15.56 5.30 44.75
N SER A 792 14.27 4.95 44.82
CA SER A 792 13.81 3.67 45.41
C SER A 792 13.93 2.49 44.44
N GLY A 793 14.54 2.71 43.27
CA GLY A 793 14.64 1.73 42.19
C GLY A 793 13.37 1.55 41.36
N ASN A 794 12.34 2.37 41.59
CA ASN A 794 11.03 2.23 40.96
C ASN A 794 10.66 3.44 40.09
N ILE A 795 10.10 3.17 38.92
CA ILE A 795 9.49 4.17 38.04
C ILE A 795 8.03 3.81 37.71
N GLY A 796 7.20 4.83 37.54
CA GLY A 796 5.80 4.69 37.11
C GLY A 796 5.60 5.07 35.63
N PHE A 797 4.38 4.89 35.13
CA PHE A 797 4.02 5.27 33.76
C PHE A 797 2.66 5.97 33.76
N PHE A 798 2.63 7.24 33.39
CA PHE A 798 1.38 7.97 33.16
C PHE A 798 0.80 7.67 31.77
N ARG A 799 1.67 7.38 30.80
CA ARG A 799 1.28 7.01 29.44
C ARG A 799 2.36 6.15 28.79
N VAL A 800 1.95 5.03 28.16
CA VAL A 800 2.81 4.28 27.24
C VAL A 800 2.53 4.77 25.83
N GLY A 801 3.52 5.43 25.22
CA GLY A 801 3.45 6.00 23.89
C GLY A 801 4.29 5.23 22.88
N LEU A 802 5.04 5.94 22.04
CA LEU A 802 5.89 5.36 21.00
C LEU A 802 6.91 4.34 21.54
N ILE A 803 7.50 4.61 22.71
CA ILE A 803 8.47 3.70 23.34
C ILE A 803 7.75 2.73 24.30
N PRO A 804 7.82 1.41 24.08
CA PRO A 804 7.16 0.44 24.93
C PRO A 804 7.79 0.40 26.34
N LYS A 805 6.97 0.06 27.34
CA LYS A 805 7.37 -0.05 28.76
C LYS A 805 8.64 -0.88 28.97
N SER A 806 8.77 -2.00 28.25
CA SER A 806 9.92 -2.90 28.36
C SER A 806 11.25 -2.23 28.00
N GLN A 807 11.25 -1.35 27.00
CA GLN A 807 12.45 -0.67 26.55
C GLN A 807 12.90 0.39 27.57
N VAL A 808 11.94 1.12 28.18
CA VAL A 808 12.25 2.08 29.25
C VAL A 808 12.85 1.39 30.48
N LEU A 809 12.26 0.26 30.90
CA LEU A 809 12.79 -0.53 32.03
C LEU A 809 14.19 -1.07 31.75
N GLN A 810 14.47 -1.48 30.51
CA GLN A 810 15.81 -1.93 30.11
C GLN A 810 16.85 -0.81 30.24
N ILE A 811 16.49 0.43 29.89
CA ILE A 811 17.38 1.60 30.08
C ILE A 811 17.66 1.80 31.58
N LEU A 812 16.64 1.74 32.43
CA LEU A 812 16.79 1.88 33.88
C LEU A 812 17.71 0.78 34.46
N GLU A 813 17.50 -0.48 34.06
CA GLU A 813 18.35 -1.61 34.50
C GLU A 813 19.81 -1.44 34.09
N GLN A 814 20.08 -0.84 32.93
CA GLN A 814 21.45 -0.56 32.48
C GLN A 814 22.11 0.53 33.32
N VAL A 815 21.36 1.56 33.70
CA VAL A 815 21.83 2.64 34.56
C VAL A 815 22.11 2.12 35.98
N GLN A 816 21.22 1.30 36.54
CA GLN A 816 21.39 0.71 37.88
C GLN A 816 22.57 -0.29 37.99
N LYS A 817 23.09 -0.78 36.86
CA LYS A 817 24.23 -1.71 36.81
C LYS A 817 25.58 -1.00 36.66
N LYS A 818 25.58 0.27 36.24
CA LYS A 818 26.78 1.12 36.25
C LYS A 818 27.02 1.61 37.66
#